data_AF-A0A6B2KZ03-F1
#
_entry.id   AF-A0A6B2KZ03-F1
#
_cell.length_a   1.000
_cell.length_b   1.000
_cell.length_c   1.000
_cell.angle_alpha   90.00
_cell.angle_beta   90.00
_cell.angle_gamma   90.00
#
_symmetry.space_group_name_H-M   'P 1'
#
loop_
_entity.id
_entity.type
_entity.pdbx_description
1 polymer ?
#
loop_
_entity_poly.entity_id
_entity_poly.type
_entity_poly.pdbx_seq_one_letter_code
_entity_poly.pdbx_strand_id
1 'polypeptide(L)'
;MLKSKEKVSTKVFHKSSLATKYISTCLAEVIQSTKNRPAVLALSSSSALKGVYSELVRLHKTGLSFANVVVFHIDEYFPIQKDRIQSFYRFMDDNLFSLVDIKRENVHFPDGGQPKEGVEGWCREYEEKLRTLGGADVMVLGVGRGGRLGFNEPGSAKTSRTRLVHLDRQTRKDVEGTFFGIDSVPKQAITMGVGTILDSKRIFLVAFGEDKAPIIHKTVEGPVIPDVVSSYLQLHHQTELVVDSAAARNLTRIKSPWVLIPNSSGHKLDWSDFKTVKRAVIYLSLTINKSILKLTDNDYIQNHLEQLLDAQGPAHNINLQVFQQLKETITGWPGGKPTADYLGLTPDARVSRLNLDKPHGTTTRNPTDYIVHNFQHISAEGNPHINSHIYPKKVLIFSPHPDDDVISMGGTLIRLVEQGHHVAVAYQTSGNYAVWDDDVKRFSNFATRFSQLFGMEAGVLSKIERDVGTFLDKKGSGMPDNAEIRKIKGLIRETEARAAARYCGVHDKDIHFLNLPFYETGTEKKNELSHLDVDIIVNLLQEFKPHQIYAAGDLSDPHGTHRVCLKAIFKALKAIKQAKTEWLNTCQVWLYRGAWQEWEPHEIDMVIPMSPNELLQKRYAIFKHQSQKDPPAFPGSDPREFWQRSEARNRETAKIYDNLGFIDYEGMEAFVLYDVQTGKI
;
A
#
# COMPACT_ATOMS: atom_id res chain seq x y z
N MET A 1 -8.56 32.18 -10.10
CA MET A 1 -7.73 30.95 -10.06
C MET A 1 -7.02 30.96 -8.72
N LEU A 2 -7.22 29.94 -7.88
CA LEU A 2 -6.61 29.86 -6.54
C LEU A 2 -5.09 30.04 -6.66
N LYS A 3 -4.47 30.86 -5.81
CA LYS A 3 -3.00 30.90 -5.73
C LYS A 3 -2.55 29.55 -5.19
N SER A 4 -2.03 28.70 -6.07
CA SER A 4 -1.47 27.39 -5.70
C SER A 4 -0.18 27.59 -4.90
N LYS A 5 0.05 26.76 -3.89
CA LYS A 5 1.35 26.75 -3.16
C LYS A 5 2.41 25.97 -3.92
N GLU A 6 1.99 25.19 -4.91
CA GLU A 6 2.88 24.45 -5.78
C GLU A 6 3.75 25.41 -6.59
N LYS A 7 5.07 25.23 -6.48
CA LYS A 7 6.12 25.99 -7.18
C LYS A 7 6.52 25.35 -8.52
N VAL A 8 5.80 24.30 -8.92
CA VAL A 8 5.96 23.54 -10.15
C VAL A 8 4.57 23.35 -10.76
N SER A 9 4.45 23.43 -12.09
CA SER A 9 3.20 23.12 -12.80
C SER A 9 2.72 21.71 -12.40
N THR A 10 1.52 21.57 -11.85
CA THR A 10 1.06 20.30 -11.26
C THR A 10 -0.26 19.86 -11.88
N LYS A 11 -0.25 18.71 -12.56
CA LYS A 11 -1.43 18.06 -13.12
C LYS A 11 -1.83 16.84 -12.30
N VAL A 12 -3.06 16.90 -11.79
CA VAL A 12 -3.67 15.81 -11.02
C VAL A 12 -4.70 15.11 -11.89
N PHE A 13 -4.53 13.81 -12.07
CA PHE A 13 -5.45 12.96 -12.80
C PHE A 13 -6.20 12.05 -11.82
N HIS A 14 -7.48 11.78 -12.09
CA HIS A 14 -8.25 10.83 -11.28
C HIS A 14 -7.63 9.42 -11.29
N LYS A 15 -6.98 9.02 -12.39
CA LYS A 15 -6.36 7.69 -12.54
C LYS A 15 -4.98 7.82 -13.18
N SER A 16 -4.03 7.02 -12.70
CA SER A 16 -2.68 6.91 -13.26
C SER A 16 -2.68 6.51 -14.75
N SER A 17 -3.69 5.77 -15.22
CA SER A 17 -3.85 5.43 -16.64
C SER A 17 -4.15 6.64 -17.52
N LEU A 18 -4.84 7.67 -17.00
CA LEU A 18 -5.10 8.91 -17.75
C LEU A 18 -3.85 9.78 -17.78
N ALA A 19 -3.15 9.89 -16.64
CA ALA A 19 -1.85 10.54 -16.56
C ALA A 19 -0.83 9.91 -17.53
N THR A 20 -0.80 8.57 -17.59
CA THR A 20 0.02 7.79 -18.51
C THR A 20 -0.23 8.17 -19.97
N LYS A 21 -1.51 8.21 -20.39
CA LYS A 21 -1.88 8.62 -21.75
C LYS A 21 -1.45 10.04 -22.03
N TYR A 22 -1.69 10.97 -21.09
CA TYR A 22 -1.28 12.36 -21.22
C TYR A 22 0.23 12.52 -21.45
N ILE A 23 1.06 11.88 -20.62
CA ILE A 23 2.53 11.92 -20.77
C ILE A 23 2.94 11.34 -22.13
N SER A 24 2.38 10.19 -22.51
CA SER A 24 2.70 9.51 -23.76
C SER A 24 2.34 10.34 -24.99
N THR A 25 1.21 11.05 -24.96
CA THR A 25 0.82 12.01 -26.00
C THR A 25 1.83 13.15 -26.10
N CYS A 26 2.24 13.75 -24.98
CA CYS A 26 3.25 14.81 -25.01
C CYS A 26 4.61 14.33 -25.54
N LEU A 27 5.03 13.10 -25.21
CA LEU A 27 6.25 12.51 -25.78
C LEU A 27 6.11 12.28 -27.28
N ALA A 28 4.96 11.78 -27.74
CA ALA A 28 4.68 11.61 -29.16
C ALA A 28 4.72 12.94 -29.93
N GLU A 29 4.19 14.02 -29.34
CA GLU A 29 4.26 15.38 -29.90
C GLU A 29 5.71 15.87 -30.05
N VAL A 30 6.58 15.60 -29.08
CA VAL A 30 8.01 15.92 -29.16
C VAL A 30 8.67 15.14 -30.31
N ILE A 31 8.40 13.83 -30.41
CA ILE A 31 8.93 12.99 -31.49
C ILE A 31 8.44 13.48 -32.87
N GLN A 32 7.16 13.87 -32.97
CA GLN A 32 6.57 14.32 -34.24
C GLN A 32 7.00 15.73 -34.65
N SER A 33 7.32 16.61 -33.70
CA SER A 33 7.77 17.98 -33.96
C SER A 33 9.25 18.07 -34.33
N THR A 34 10.02 17.00 -34.12
CA THR A 34 11.47 16.91 -34.40
C THR A 34 11.72 16.09 -35.67
N LYS A 35 11.11 16.48 -36.80
CA LYS A 35 11.33 15.75 -38.07
C LYS A 35 12.71 16.00 -38.71
N ASN A 36 13.26 17.21 -38.52
CA ASN A 36 14.48 17.67 -39.20
C ASN A 36 15.76 17.48 -38.36
N ARG A 37 15.65 16.93 -37.15
CA ARG A 37 16.74 16.60 -36.23
C ARG A 37 16.29 15.46 -35.33
N PRO A 38 17.16 14.65 -34.72
CA PRO A 38 16.70 13.61 -33.80
C PRO A 38 15.92 14.20 -32.61
N ALA A 39 14.90 13.47 -32.17
CA ALA A 39 14.21 13.73 -30.90
C ALA A 39 15.07 13.18 -29.75
N VAL A 40 15.48 14.01 -28.81
CA VAL A 40 16.35 13.58 -27.70
C VAL A 40 15.51 13.38 -26.44
N LEU A 41 15.32 12.13 -26.02
CA LEU A 41 14.53 11.78 -24.85
C LEU A 41 15.44 11.29 -23.72
N ALA A 42 15.20 11.75 -22.50
CA ALA A 42 15.82 11.18 -21.31
C ALA A 42 14.81 10.38 -20.48
N LEU A 43 15.08 9.10 -20.21
CA LEU A 43 14.12 8.14 -19.65
C LEU A 43 14.69 7.43 -18.40
N SER A 44 13.80 6.98 -17.51
CA SER A 44 14.15 6.28 -16.26
C SER A 44 13.37 4.98 -16.06
N SER A 45 13.94 4.01 -15.36
CA SER A 45 13.33 2.70 -15.12
C SER A 45 12.34 2.64 -13.94
N SER A 46 11.59 3.73 -13.72
CA SER A 46 10.59 3.78 -12.63
C SER A 46 9.37 2.91 -12.92
N SER A 47 8.88 2.18 -11.91
CA SER A 47 7.65 1.38 -12.04
C SER A 47 6.42 2.21 -12.43
N ALA A 48 6.39 3.50 -12.06
CA ALA A 48 5.33 4.43 -12.44
C ALA A 48 5.30 4.71 -13.96
N LEU A 49 6.41 4.48 -14.66
CA LEU A 49 6.56 4.76 -16.10
C LEU A 49 6.29 3.55 -16.99
N LYS A 50 6.12 2.34 -16.44
CA LYS A 50 5.77 1.15 -17.24
C LYS A 50 4.56 1.39 -18.13
N GLY A 51 3.50 2.01 -17.59
CA GLY A 51 2.32 2.35 -18.35
C GLY A 51 2.61 3.32 -19.51
N VAL A 52 3.52 4.27 -19.32
CA VAL A 52 3.94 5.22 -20.36
C VAL A 52 4.62 4.49 -21.50
N TYR A 53 5.52 3.55 -21.19
CA TYR A 53 6.18 2.73 -22.20
C TYR A 53 5.21 1.83 -22.97
N SER A 54 4.28 1.16 -22.27
CA SER A 54 3.24 0.36 -22.91
C SER A 54 2.36 1.20 -23.86
N GLU A 55 2.02 2.43 -23.49
CA GLU A 55 1.23 3.33 -24.33
C GLU A 55 2.03 3.87 -25.52
N LEU A 56 3.33 4.16 -25.37
CA LEU A 56 4.22 4.49 -26.48
C LEU A 56 4.35 3.35 -27.49
N VAL A 57 4.46 2.11 -27.02
CA VAL A 57 4.43 0.91 -27.88
C VAL A 57 3.09 0.80 -28.61
N ARG A 58 1.97 1.09 -27.94
CA ARG A 58 0.66 1.14 -28.59
C ARG A 58 0.61 2.22 -29.67
N LEU A 59 1.13 3.42 -29.39
CA LEU A 59 1.19 4.52 -30.36
C LEU A 59 2.08 4.18 -31.56
N HIS A 60 3.19 3.46 -31.34
CA HIS A 60 4.05 2.94 -32.40
C HIS A 60 3.30 2.01 -33.34
N LYS A 61 2.56 1.04 -32.78
CA LYS A 61 1.69 0.13 -33.55
C LYS A 61 0.61 0.86 -34.35
N THR A 62 0.29 2.11 -34.00
CA THR A 62 -0.65 2.98 -34.72
C THR A 62 0.02 4.07 -35.58
N GLY A 63 1.35 4.06 -35.74
CA GLY A 63 2.07 4.90 -36.70
C GLY A 63 3.12 5.87 -36.15
N LEU A 64 3.38 5.91 -34.83
CA LEU A 64 4.48 6.73 -34.28
C LEU A 64 5.84 6.05 -34.51
N SER A 65 6.77 6.67 -35.24
CA SER A 65 8.12 6.08 -35.48
C SER A 65 9.16 6.59 -34.46
N PHE A 66 10.00 5.67 -34.01
CA PHE A 66 11.16 5.89 -33.14
C PHE A 66 12.49 5.84 -33.90
N ALA A 67 12.48 5.69 -35.22
CA ALA A 67 13.70 5.55 -36.04
C ALA A 67 14.64 6.77 -35.98
N ASN A 68 14.09 7.96 -35.68
CA ASN A 68 14.84 9.22 -35.49
C ASN A 68 14.82 9.71 -34.02
N VAL A 69 14.67 8.78 -33.07
CA VAL A 69 14.72 9.08 -31.65
C VAL A 69 16.07 8.67 -31.07
N VAL A 70 16.64 9.53 -30.23
CA VAL A 70 17.83 9.26 -29.42
C VAL A 70 17.43 9.25 -27.95
N VAL A 71 17.81 8.20 -27.24
CA VAL A 71 17.46 8.00 -25.83
C VAL A 71 18.70 8.05 -24.97
N PHE A 72 18.63 8.80 -23.87
CA PHE A 72 19.60 8.81 -22.79
C PHE A 72 18.94 8.26 -21.53
N HIS A 73 19.40 7.10 -21.03
CA HIS A 73 18.87 6.57 -19.78
C HIS A 73 19.61 7.14 -18.58
N ILE A 74 18.84 7.47 -17.53
CA ILE A 74 19.31 8.31 -16.42
C ILE A 74 20.28 7.59 -15.50
N ASP A 75 20.18 6.27 -15.35
CA ASP A 75 21.00 5.50 -14.40
C ASP A 75 21.16 4.01 -14.75
N GLU A 76 22.12 3.33 -14.12
CA GLU A 76 22.27 1.87 -14.08
C GLU A 76 23.04 1.46 -12.81
N TYR A 77 22.76 0.27 -12.27
CA TYR A 77 23.52 -0.26 -11.14
C TYR A 77 24.99 -0.55 -11.50
N PHE A 78 25.88 -0.57 -10.51
CA PHE A 78 27.30 -0.87 -10.71
C PHE A 78 27.88 -1.75 -9.58
N PRO A 79 28.51 -2.90 -9.91
CA PRO A 79 28.52 -3.54 -11.22
C PRO A 79 27.19 -4.27 -11.51
N ILE A 80 26.75 -4.28 -12.77
CA ILE A 80 25.65 -5.14 -13.25
C ILE A 80 25.81 -5.47 -14.73
N GLN A 81 25.51 -6.71 -15.12
CA GLN A 81 25.51 -7.12 -16.52
C GLN A 81 24.15 -6.82 -17.17
N LYS A 82 24.14 -6.43 -18.45
CA LYS A 82 22.94 -5.95 -19.18
C LYS A 82 21.85 -7.01 -19.36
N ASP A 83 22.22 -8.28 -19.30
CA ASP A 83 21.31 -9.41 -19.43
C ASP A 83 20.65 -9.83 -18.10
N ARG A 84 21.09 -9.26 -16.98
CA ARG A 84 20.51 -9.52 -15.66
C ARG A 84 19.09 -8.98 -15.60
N ILE A 85 18.20 -9.75 -14.99
CA ILE A 85 16.79 -9.36 -14.82
C ILE A 85 16.61 -8.06 -14.02
N GLN A 86 17.58 -7.71 -13.17
CA GLN A 86 17.58 -6.48 -12.38
C GLN A 86 18.20 -5.26 -13.10
N SER A 87 18.81 -5.46 -14.28
CA SER A 87 19.39 -4.35 -15.06
C SER A 87 18.30 -3.42 -15.57
N PHE A 88 18.55 -2.12 -15.47
CA PHE A 88 17.67 -1.12 -16.06
C PHE A 88 17.70 -1.16 -17.58
N TYR A 89 18.82 -1.57 -18.20
CA TYR A 89 18.86 -1.83 -19.64
C TYR A 89 17.86 -2.92 -20.01
N ARG A 90 17.89 -4.06 -19.30
CA ARG A 90 16.95 -5.16 -19.53
C ARG A 90 15.50 -4.71 -19.35
N PHE A 91 15.24 -3.96 -18.28
CA PHE A 91 13.92 -3.37 -18.04
C PHE A 91 13.44 -2.54 -19.24
N MET A 92 14.26 -1.62 -19.74
CA MET A 92 13.86 -0.76 -20.85
C MET A 92 13.73 -1.52 -22.17
N ASP A 93 14.56 -2.54 -22.37
CA ASP A 93 14.47 -3.39 -23.55
C ASP A 93 13.17 -4.19 -23.58
N ASP A 94 12.81 -4.84 -22.47
CA ASP A 94 11.58 -5.63 -22.34
C ASP A 94 10.31 -4.76 -22.44
N ASN A 95 10.36 -3.49 -22.01
CA ASN A 95 9.18 -2.62 -21.95
C ASN A 95 9.06 -1.61 -23.11
N LEU A 96 10.15 -1.32 -23.84
CA LEU A 96 10.15 -0.32 -24.91
C LEU A 96 11.04 -0.69 -26.09
N PHE A 97 12.36 -0.82 -25.89
CA PHE A 97 13.31 -0.78 -27.02
C PHE A 97 13.19 -1.97 -27.98
N SER A 98 12.84 -3.16 -27.48
CA SER A 98 12.59 -4.34 -28.34
C SER A 98 11.24 -4.31 -29.05
N LEU A 99 10.38 -3.36 -28.71
CA LEU A 99 8.98 -3.30 -29.13
C LEU A 99 8.69 -2.14 -30.09
N VAL A 100 9.70 -1.33 -30.44
CA VAL A 100 9.61 -0.19 -31.35
C VAL A 100 10.78 -0.17 -32.34
N ASP A 101 10.67 0.62 -33.40
CA ASP A 101 11.66 0.78 -34.48
C ASP A 101 12.86 1.69 -34.11
N ILE A 102 13.22 1.78 -32.83
CA ILE A 102 14.37 2.57 -32.39
C ILE A 102 15.69 1.90 -32.80
N LYS A 103 16.62 2.68 -33.31
CA LYS A 103 17.97 2.22 -33.65
C LYS A 103 18.80 2.02 -32.38
N ARG A 104 19.51 0.88 -32.28
CA ARG A 104 20.23 0.53 -31.04
C ARG A 104 21.41 1.46 -30.76
N GLU A 105 22.05 1.95 -31.80
CA GLU A 105 23.10 2.97 -31.73
C GLU A 105 22.62 4.32 -31.18
N ASN A 106 21.30 4.57 -31.19
CA ASN A 106 20.68 5.77 -30.62
C ASN A 106 20.27 5.59 -29.15
N VAL A 107 20.52 4.43 -28.54
CA VAL A 107 20.24 4.17 -27.13
C VAL A 107 21.52 4.32 -26.32
N HIS A 108 21.58 5.35 -25.47
CA HIS A 108 22.72 5.65 -24.60
C HIS A 108 22.38 5.29 -23.16
N PHE A 109 23.10 4.31 -22.62
CA PHE A 109 22.85 3.73 -21.31
C PHE A 109 24.15 3.63 -20.51
N PRO A 110 24.17 3.94 -19.19
CA PRO A 110 25.33 3.66 -18.36
C PRO A 110 25.70 2.19 -18.40
N ASP A 111 26.97 1.88 -18.72
CA ASP A 111 27.45 0.51 -18.76
C ASP A 111 27.87 0.06 -17.35
N GLY A 112 27.01 -0.72 -16.70
CA GLY A 112 27.29 -1.30 -15.38
C GLY A 112 28.31 -2.44 -15.41
N GLY A 113 28.67 -2.97 -16.57
CA GLY A 113 29.60 -4.10 -16.72
C GLY A 113 31.05 -3.68 -16.98
N GLN A 114 31.29 -2.38 -17.21
CA GLN A 114 32.62 -1.86 -17.55
C GLN A 114 33.56 -1.81 -16.32
N PRO A 115 34.90 -1.83 -16.53
CA PRO A 115 35.86 -1.61 -15.45
C PRO A 115 35.65 -0.25 -14.77
N LYS A 116 35.83 -0.20 -13.45
CA LYS A 116 35.56 1.00 -12.64
C LYS A 116 36.41 2.20 -13.06
N GLU A 117 37.62 1.96 -13.54
CA GLU A 117 38.58 2.97 -14.01
C GLU A 117 38.07 3.69 -15.27
N GLY A 118 37.25 3.04 -16.09
CA GLY A 118 36.67 3.60 -17.31
C GLY A 118 35.43 4.47 -17.07
N VAL A 119 34.80 4.35 -15.90
CA VAL A 119 33.49 4.98 -15.62
C VAL A 119 33.55 6.50 -15.73
N GLU A 120 34.62 7.15 -15.24
CA GLU A 120 34.73 8.61 -15.30
C GLU A 120 34.84 9.11 -16.75
N GLY A 121 35.63 8.42 -17.58
CA GLY A 121 35.75 8.71 -19.01
C GLY A 121 34.41 8.57 -19.71
N TRP A 122 33.70 7.46 -19.46
CA TRP A 122 32.36 7.21 -19.98
C TRP A 122 31.37 8.31 -19.57
N CYS A 123 31.36 8.74 -18.31
CA CYS A 123 30.49 9.82 -17.82
C CYS A 123 30.74 11.14 -18.58
N ARG A 124 32.01 11.47 -18.87
CA ARG A 124 32.35 12.68 -19.65
C ARG A 124 31.87 12.58 -21.09
N GLU A 125 32.09 11.44 -21.75
CA GLU A 125 31.63 11.20 -23.12
C GLU A 125 30.10 11.23 -23.22
N TYR A 126 29.41 10.67 -22.22
CA TYR A 126 27.96 10.66 -22.13
C TYR A 126 27.39 12.09 -22.03
N GLU A 127 27.94 12.92 -21.14
CA GLU A 127 27.57 14.33 -20.98
C GLU A 127 27.86 15.13 -22.26
N GLU A 128 29.04 14.94 -22.85
CA GLU A 128 29.43 15.62 -24.08
C GLU A 128 28.50 15.26 -25.24
N LYS A 129 28.15 13.98 -25.39
CA LYS A 129 27.22 13.52 -26.41
C LYS A 129 25.83 14.15 -26.23
N LEU A 130 25.30 14.17 -25.01
CA LEU A 130 24.03 14.83 -24.72
C LEU A 130 24.08 16.33 -25.04
N ARG A 131 25.18 16.99 -24.69
CA ARG A 131 25.43 18.42 -24.97
C ARG A 131 25.50 18.72 -26.46
N THR A 132 26.21 17.89 -27.24
CA THR A 132 26.36 18.07 -28.71
C THR A 132 25.04 17.94 -29.47
N LEU A 133 24.09 17.18 -28.92
CA LEU A 133 22.73 17.06 -29.45
C LEU A 133 21.79 18.19 -28.99
N GLY A 134 22.31 19.16 -28.24
CA GLY A 134 21.55 20.31 -27.74
C GLY A 134 20.72 20.01 -26.47
N GLY A 135 21.11 19.00 -25.69
CA GLY A 135 20.42 18.56 -24.48
C GLY A 135 19.16 17.74 -24.75
N ALA A 136 18.57 17.19 -23.68
CA ALA A 136 17.33 16.44 -23.79
C ALA A 136 16.15 17.38 -24.11
N ASP A 137 15.36 17.05 -25.13
CA ASP A 137 14.13 17.77 -25.47
C ASP A 137 13.07 17.56 -24.39
N VAL A 138 13.01 16.35 -23.85
CA VAL A 138 12.12 16.00 -22.74
C VAL A 138 12.74 14.91 -21.89
N MET A 139 12.63 15.07 -20.59
CA MET A 139 13.05 14.09 -19.59
C MET A 139 11.83 13.60 -18.81
N VAL A 140 11.74 12.29 -18.57
CA VAL A 140 10.66 11.68 -17.77
C VAL A 140 11.24 10.90 -16.61
N LEU A 141 10.91 11.36 -15.39
CA LEU A 141 11.48 10.89 -14.13
C LEU A 141 10.40 10.36 -13.20
N GLY A 142 10.71 9.27 -12.50
CA GLY A 142 10.02 8.95 -11.25
C GLY A 142 10.63 9.71 -10.06
N VAL A 143 9.94 9.65 -8.91
CA VAL A 143 10.46 10.16 -7.63
C VAL A 143 10.56 9.04 -6.59
N GLY A 144 11.71 8.95 -5.92
CA GLY A 144 11.90 8.05 -4.78
C GLY A 144 11.07 8.49 -3.57
N ARG A 145 10.85 7.59 -2.60
CA ARG A 145 10.10 7.93 -1.35
C ARG A 145 10.75 9.08 -0.57
N GLY A 146 12.08 9.16 -0.60
CA GLY A 146 12.86 10.26 -0.01
C GLY A 146 13.09 11.48 -0.92
N GLY A 147 12.51 11.51 -2.12
CA GLY A 147 12.67 12.65 -3.04
C GLY A 147 13.91 12.57 -3.92
N ARG A 148 14.60 11.44 -3.97
CA ARG A 148 15.70 11.21 -4.92
C ARG A 148 15.21 11.23 -6.38
N LEU A 149 16.08 11.71 -7.27
CA LEU A 149 15.91 11.66 -8.73
C LEU A 149 17.02 10.79 -9.32
N GLY A 150 16.66 9.69 -9.97
CA GLY A 150 17.60 8.62 -10.27
C GLY A 150 18.28 8.11 -8.98
N PHE A 151 19.61 7.97 -9.00
CA PHE A 151 20.42 7.69 -7.80
C PHE A 151 21.06 8.94 -7.18
N ASN A 152 20.49 10.14 -7.41
CA ASN A 152 20.90 11.33 -6.66
C ASN A 152 20.24 11.29 -5.27
N GLU A 153 20.98 10.74 -4.30
CA GLU A 153 20.58 10.61 -2.90
C GLU A 153 20.46 11.96 -2.17
N PRO A 154 19.71 12.04 -1.05
CA PRO A 154 19.69 13.20 -0.18
C PRO A 154 21.09 13.75 0.10
N GLY A 155 21.26 15.07 -0.05
CA GLY A 155 22.56 15.74 0.04
C GLY A 155 23.30 15.90 -1.30
N SER A 156 22.78 15.32 -2.39
CA SER A 156 23.37 15.51 -3.73
C SER A 156 23.37 16.98 -4.17
N ALA A 157 24.52 17.47 -4.62
CA ALA A 157 24.67 18.86 -5.05
C ALA A 157 23.83 19.18 -6.30
N LYS A 158 23.20 20.36 -6.33
CA LYS A 158 22.45 20.88 -7.48
C LYS A 158 23.25 20.96 -8.79
N THR A 159 24.58 21.16 -8.67
CA THR A 159 25.53 21.28 -9.79
C THR A 159 26.16 19.94 -10.19
N SER A 160 25.75 18.84 -9.56
CA SER A 160 26.32 17.53 -9.85
C SER A 160 26.10 17.13 -11.30
N ARG A 161 27.12 16.49 -11.89
CA ARG A 161 27.10 15.87 -13.21
C ARG A 161 27.00 14.35 -13.12
N THR A 162 26.90 13.69 -14.27
CA THR A 162 26.88 12.23 -14.39
C THR A 162 28.10 11.63 -13.71
N ARG A 163 27.86 10.68 -12.78
CA ARG A 163 28.92 10.14 -11.90
C ARG A 163 28.58 8.75 -11.37
N LEU A 164 29.61 8.07 -10.88
CA LEU A 164 29.47 6.93 -10.00
C LEU A 164 29.09 7.40 -8.59
N VAL A 165 28.05 6.83 -8.00
CA VAL A 165 27.58 7.12 -6.64
C VAL A 165 27.54 5.86 -5.79
N HIS A 166 27.58 6.04 -4.47
CA HIS A 166 27.20 4.98 -3.53
C HIS A 166 25.70 5.06 -3.27
N LEU A 167 25.08 3.89 -3.18
CA LEU A 167 23.65 3.79 -2.87
C LEU A 167 23.45 3.80 -1.35
N ASP A 168 22.53 4.62 -0.90
CA ASP A 168 22.14 4.65 0.50
C ASP A 168 21.51 3.31 0.90
N ARG A 169 21.64 2.95 2.18
CA ARG A 169 21.03 1.73 2.71
C ARG A 169 19.52 1.72 2.47
N GLN A 170 18.85 2.88 2.58
CA GLN A 170 17.41 2.98 2.32
C GLN A 170 17.09 2.72 0.85
N THR A 171 17.88 3.25 -0.08
CA THR A 171 17.73 2.97 -1.51
C THR A 171 17.87 1.50 -1.83
N ARG A 172 18.85 0.83 -1.21
CA ARG A 172 19.03 -0.61 -1.36
C ARG A 172 17.84 -1.40 -0.79
N LYS A 173 17.30 -1.00 0.37
CA LYS A 173 16.09 -1.60 0.96
C LYS A 173 14.86 -1.44 0.08
N ASP A 174 14.68 -0.26 -0.54
CA ASP A 174 13.51 0.00 -1.39
C ASP A 174 13.42 -0.96 -2.60
N VAL A 175 14.55 -1.54 -3.02
CA VAL A 175 14.64 -2.41 -4.21
C VAL A 175 15.04 -3.84 -3.87
N GLU A 176 15.28 -4.18 -2.60
CA GLU A 176 15.88 -5.45 -2.20
C GLU A 176 15.07 -6.67 -2.61
N GLY A 177 13.73 -6.58 -2.66
CA GLY A 177 12.88 -7.64 -3.21
C GLY A 177 13.27 -7.97 -4.65
N THR A 178 13.50 -6.94 -5.49
CA THR A 178 13.90 -7.16 -6.90
C THR A 178 15.27 -7.86 -7.01
N PHE A 179 16.12 -7.73 -5.99
CA PHE A 179 17.44 -8.35 -5.93
C PHE A 179 17.48 -9.63 -5.08
N PHE A 180 16.34 -10.10 -4.57
CA PHE A 180 16.24 -11.23 -3.66
C PHE A 180 17.16 -11.08 -2.43
N GLY A 181 17.08 -9.92 -1.79
CA GLY A 181 17.79 -9.59 -0.55
C GLY A 181 18.74 -8.41 -0.70
N ILE A 182 18.94 -7.68 0.40
CA ILE A 182 19.73 -6.44 0.40
C ILE A 182 21.19 -6.65 0.01
N ASP A 183 21.76 -7.79 0.38
CA ASP A 183 23.17 -8.13 0.10
C ASP A 183 23.45 -8.38 -1.39
N SER A 184 22.40 -8.73 -2.14
CA SER A 184 22.45 -8.85 -3.60
C SER A 184 22.35 -7.51 -4.32
N VAL A 185 21.89 -6.46 -3.63
CA VAL A 185 21.75 -5.12 -4.23
C VAL A 185 23.13 -4.49 -4.37
N PRO A 186 23.55 -4.09 -5.59
CA PRO A 186 24.80 -3.37 -5.81
C PRO A 186 24.95 -2.18 -4.87
N LYS A 187 26.17 -1.94 -4.39
CA LYS A 187 26.46 -0.83 -3.46
C LYS A 187 26.66 0.51 -4.17
N GLN A 188 26.83 0.47 -5.49
CA GLN A 188 27.10 1.64 -6.31
C GLN A 188 26.17 1.66 -7.54
N ALA A 189 26.06 2.82 -8.16
CA ALA A 189 25.36 3.00 -9.43
C ALA A 189 25.99 4.15 -10.20
N ILE A 190 25.79 4.17 -11.52
CA ILE A 190 26.11 5.32 -12.36
C ILE A 190 24.79 6.07 -12.59
N THR A 191 24.78 7.38 -12.41
CA THR A 191 23.57 8.20 -12.55
C THR A 191 23.91 9.55 -13.18
N MET A 192 23.00 10.08 -13.99
CA MET A 192 23.00 11.51 -14.34
C MET A 192 22.97 12.34 -13.07
N GLY A 193 23.69 13.46 -13.08
CA GLY A 193 23.67 14.40 -11.96
C GLY A 193 22.45 15.32 -11.98
N VAL A 194 22.22 16.01 -10.87
CA VAL A 194 21.10 16.97 -10.74
C VAL A 194 21.24 18.11 -11.74
N GLY A 195 22.46 18.62 -11.98
CA GLY A 195 22.69 19.67 -12.96
C GLY A 195 22.36 19.19 -14.38
N THR A 196 22.70 17.95 -14.71
CA THR A 196 22.36 17.31 -15.99
C THR A 196 20.85 17.16 -16.17
N ILE A 197 20.13 16.82 -15.10
CA ILE A 197 18.66 16.78 -15.11
C ILE A 197 18.09 18.18 -15.39
N LEU A 198 18.57 19.20 -14.68
CA LEU A 198 18.10 20.59 -14.81
C LEU A 198 18.46 21.25 -16.15
N ASP A 199 19.44 20.72 -16.89
CA ASP A 199 19.79 21.19 -18.25
C ASP A 199 18.80 20.70 -19.33
N SER A 200 17.87 19.81 -18.99
CA SER A 200 16.82 19.32 -19.92
C SER A 200 15.87 20.45 -20.29
N LYS A 201 15.35 20.48 -21.53
CA LYS A 201 14.43 21.55 -21.97
C LYS A 201 13.08 21.47 -21.25
N ARG A 202 12.54 20.25 -21.09
CA ARG A 202 11.27 19.98 -20.40
C ARG A 202 11.42 18.76 -19.51
N ILE A 203 10.80 18.79 -18.33
CA ILE A 203 10.86 17.69 -17.35
C ILE A 203 9.44 17.29 -16.95
N PHE A 204 9.13 15.99 -17.04
CA PHE A 204 7.98 15.40 -16.40
C PHE A 204 8.42 14.62 -15.16
N LEU A 205 7.99 15.08 -13.98
CA LEU A 205 8.10 14.30 -12.75
C LEU A 205 6.81 13.51 -12.55
N VAL A 206 6.90 12.19 -12.44
CA VAL A 206 5.73 11.30 -12.38
C VAL A 206 5.69 10.56 -11.04
N ALA A 207 4.56 10.65 -10.35
CA ALA A 207 4.34 9.91 -9.11
C ALA A 207 2.89 9.45 -8.98
N PHE A 208 2.71 8.15 -8.74
CA PHE A 208 1.40 7.53 -8.54
C PHE A 208 1.36 6.77 -7.23
N GLY A 209 0.20 6.76 -6.59
CA GLY A 209 0.01 6.07 -5.33
C GLY A 209 0.18 6.98 -4.11
N GLU A 210 -0.53 6.60 -3.07
CA GLU A 210 -0.65 7.35 -1.83
C GLU A 210 0.68 7.47 -1.05
N ASP A 211 1.56 6.47 -1.16
CA ASP A 211 2.89 6.47 -0.55
C ASP A 211 3.78 7.61 -1.06
N LYS A 212 3.43 8.22 -2.20
CA LYS A 212 4.12 9.38 -2.77
C LYS A 212 3.60 10.72 -2.27
N ALA A 213 2.43 10.77 -1.63
CA ALA A 213 1.82 12.04 -1.25
C ALA A 213 2.68 12.91 -0.32
N PRO A 214 3.34 12.37 0.74
CA PRO A 214 4.19 13.18 1.60
C PRO A 214 5.37 13.81 0.86
N ILE A 215 6.02 13.04 -0.02
CA ILE A 215 7.21 13.53 -0.73
C ILE A 215 6.85 14.48 -1.87
N ILE A 216 5.70 14.28 -2.53
CA ILE A 216 5.20 15.21 -3.54
C ILE A 216 4.90 16.58 -2.93
N HIS A 217 4.22 16.63 -1.78
CA HIS A 217 3.99 17.88 -1.05
C HIS A 217 5.32 18.60 -0.74
N LYS A 218 6.32 17.88 -0.19
CA LYS A 218 7.66 18.46 0.06
C LYS A 218 8.35 18.94 -1.22
N THR A 219 8.19 18.20 -2.32
CA THR A 219 8.83 18.48 -3.61
C THR A 219 8.33 19.77 -4.24
N VAL A 220 7.04 20.08 -4.15
CA VAL A 220 6.46 21.23 -4.88
C VAL A 220 6.02 22.38 -3.99
N GLU A 221 5.70 22.16 -2.71
CA GLU A 221 5.30 23.22 -1.78
C GLU A 221 6.41 23.56 -0.77
N GLY A 222 7.30 22.61 -0.48
CA GLY A 222 8.42 22.77 0.45
C GLY A 222 9.54 23.69 -0.04
N PRO A 223 10.54 23.98 0.82
CA PRO A 223 11.73 24.72 0.42
C PRO A 223 12.64 23.89 -0.51
N VAL A 224 13.46 24.58 -1.31
CA VAL A 224 14.48 23.93 -2.14
C VAL A 224 15.68 23.59 -1.26
N ILE A 225 15.88 22.31 -0.95
CA ILE A 225 16.94 21.82 -0.05
C ILE A 225 17.59 20.52 -0.57
N PRO A 226 18.89 20.29 -0.29
CA PRO A 226 19.61 19.08 -0.74
C PRO A 226 19.00 17.77 -0.25
N ASP A 227 18.36 17.76 0.93
CA ASP A 227 17.76 16.55 1.51
C ASP A 227 16.54 16.06 0.73
N VAL A 228 15.92 16.92 -0.07
CA VAL A 228 14.81 16.61 -0.96
C VAL A 228 15.25 16.98 -2.37
N VAL A 229 16.05 16.12 -3.00
CA VAL A 229 16.67 16.41 -4.31
C VAL A 229 15.65 16.82 -5.37
N SER A 230 14.46 16.23 -5.37
CA SER A 230 13.34 16.58 -6.25
C SER A 230 12.88 18.04 -6.10
N SER A 231 13.12 18.68 -4.95
CA SER A 231 12.81 20.10 -4.75
C SER A 231 13.64 21.02 -5.66
N TYR A 232 14.79 20.58 -6.16
CA TYR A 232 15.56 21.35 -7.15
C TYR A 232 14.80 21.57 -8.46
N LEU A 233 13.81 20.72 -8.78
CA LEU A 233 12.99 20.90 -9.98
C LEU A 233 12.12 22.17 -9.93
N GLN A 234 11.92 22.77 -8.74
CA GLN A 234 11.30 24.09 -8.59
C GLN A 234 12.13 25.20 -9.25
N LEU A 235 13.44 24.97 -9.47
CA LEU A 235 14.33 25.93 -10.13
C LEU A 235 14.26 25.84 -11.66
N HIS A 236 13.60 24.80 -12.20
CA HIS A 236 13.52 24.58 -13.63
C HIS A 236 12.19 25.08 -14.19
N HIS A 237 12.28 25.98 -15.18
CA HIS A 237 11.16 26.74 -15.74
C HIS A 237 10.12 25.90 -16.52
N GLN A 238 10.48 24.70 -17.00
CA GLN A 238 9.59 23.80 -17.74
C GLN A 238 9.47 22.41 -17.08
N THR A 239 9.35 22.39 -15.76
CA THR A 239 8.98 21.17 -15.02
C THR A 239 7.47 21.08 -14.89
N GLU A 240 6.92 19.89 -15.18
CA GLU A 240 5.55 19.53 -14.86
C GLU A 240 5.51 18.27 -13.99
N LEU A 241 4.86 18.38 -12.83
CA LEU A 241 4.51 17.27 -11.96
C LEU A 241 3.20 16.64 -12.47
N VAL A 242 3.23 15.33 -12.73
CA VAL A 242 2.07 14.55 -13.16
C VAL A 242 1.79 13.46 -12.11
N VAL A 243 0.63 13.56 -11.46
CA VAL A 243 0.25 12.71 -10.34
C VAL A 243 -1.17 12.17 -10.47
N ASP A 244 -1.46 11.07 -9.77
CA ASP A 244 -2.84 10.64 -9.54
C ASP A 244 -3.43 11.28 -8.27
N SER A 245 -4.75 11.17 -8.09
CA SER A 245 -5.43 11.72 -6.91
C SER A 245 -4.84 11.24 -5.58
N ALA A 246 -4.35 9.99 -5.53
CA ALA A 246 -3.75 9.41 -4.35
C ALA A 246 -2.41 10.09 -4.00
N ALA A 247 -1.50 10.25 -4.96
CA ALA A 247 -0.24 10.97 -4.77
C ALA A 247 -0.42 12.47 -4.54
N ALA A 248 -1.56 13.03 -4.94
CA ALA A 248 -1.87 14.44 -4.75
C ALA A 248 -2.51 14.78 -3.38
N ARG A 249 -2.95 13.77 -2.59
CA ARG A 249 -3.83 13.99 -1.42
C ARG A 249 -3.29 14.95 -0.37
N ASN A 250 -1.96 15.12 -0.28
CA ASN A 250 -1.31 16.01 0.67
C ASN A 250 -1.03 17.42 0.12
N LEU A 251 -1.30 17.70 -1.15
CA LEU A 251 -1.20 19.06 -1.69
C LEU A 251 -2.18 19.98 -0.97
N THR A 252 -1.77 21.21 -0.63
CA THR A 252 -2.59 22.15 0.15
C THR A 252 -3.95 22.38 -0.51
N ARG A 253 -4.01 22.49 -1.85
CA ARG A 253 -5.28 22.68 -2.57
C ARG A 253 -6.25 21.50 -2.50
N ILE A 254 -5.80 20.34 -2.04
CA ILE A 254 -6.62 19.13 -1.87
C ILE A 254 -6.89 18.88 -0.39
N LYS A 255 -5.85 18.91 0.44
CA LYS A 255 -5.94 18.61 1.88
C LYS A 255 -6.62 19.73 2.67
N SER A 256 -6.30 20.98 2.36
CA SER A 256 -6.74 22.18 3.10
C SER A 256 -6.99 23.37 2.18
N PRO A 257 -7.91 23.26 1.19
CA PRO A 257 -8.14 24.29 0.17
C PRO A 257 -8.54 25.66 0.72
N TRP A 258 -9.16 25.71 1.90
CA TRP A 258 -9.55 26.96 2.56
C TRP A 258 -8.35 27.88 2.86
N VAL A 259 -7.16 27.31 3.07
CA VAL A 259 -5.92 28.07 3.30
C VAL A 259 -5.47 28.85 2.05
N LEU A 260 -5.99 28.51 0.86
CA LEU A 260 -5.61 29.14 -0.41
C LEU A 260 -6.59 30.22 -0.89
N ILE A 261 -7.68 30.46 -0.15
CA ILE A 261 -8.75 31.37 -0.56
C ILE A 261 -8.66 32.62 0.32
N PRO A 262 -8.06 33.71 -0.18
CA PRO A 262 -8.16 34.99 0.51
C PRO A 262 -9.62 35.43 0.53
N ASN A 263 -10.06 36.04 1.63
CA ASN A 263 -11.41 36.62 1.75
C ASN A 263 -11.73 37.64 0.66
N SER A 264 -10.71 38.33 0.15
CA SER A 264 -10.84 39.32 -0.91
C SER A 264 -11.02 38.73 -2.31
N SER A 265 -10.91 37.40 -2.48
CA SER A 265 -10.87 36.77 -3.80
C SER A 265 -12.23 36.52 -4.45
N GLY A 266 -13.34 36.70 -3.73
CA GLY A 266 -14.70 36.42 -4.20
C GLY A 266 -14.99 34.93 -4.46
N HIS A 267 -13.99 34.06 -4.37
CA HIS A 267 -14.13 32.62 -4.50
C HIS A 267 -14.67 32.03 -3.19
N LYS A 268 -15.72 31.20 -3.28
CA LYS A 268 -16.32 30.49 -2.14
C LYS A 268 -16.10 28.99 -2.29
N LEU A 269 -15.73 28.33 -1.19
CA LEU A 269 -15.79 26.87 -1.11
C LEU A 269 -17.23 26.41 -0.98
N ASP A 270 -17.52 25.26 -1.56
CA ASP A 270 -18.77 24.56 -1.31
C ASP A 270 -18.69 23.88 0.06
N TRP A 271 -19.30 24.52 1.06
CA TRP A 271 -19.42 24.00 2.42
C TRP A 271 -20.68 23.13 2.61
N SER A 272 -21.45 22.85 1.55
CA SER A 272 -22.61 21.94 1.66
C SER A 272 -22.19 20.48 1.82
N ASP A 273 -21.00 20.11 1.35
CA ASP A 273 -20.39 18.82 1.63
C ASP A 273 -19.85 18.75 3.06
N PHE A 274 -20.58 18.03 3.92
CA PHE A 274 -20.19 17.88 5.32
C PHE A 274 -18.85 17.13 5.49
N LYS A 275 -18.40 16.31 4.53
CA LYS A 275 -17.05 15.71 4.60
C LYS A 275 -15.98 16.80 4.60
N THR A 276 -16.17 17.86 3.81
CA THR A 276 -15.28 19.02 3.76
C THR A 276 -15.32 19.82 5.06
N VAL A 277 -16.51 20.01 5.65
CA VAL A 277 -16.69 20.64 6.98
C VAL A 277 -15.94 19.85 8.05
N LYS A 278 -16.23 18.54 8.18
CA LYS A 278 -15.59 17.63 9.14
C LYS A 278 -14.07 17.69 9.03
N ARG A 279 -13.52 17.62 7.82
CA ARG A 279 -12.08 17.73 7.56
C ARG A 279 -11.49 19.06 8.01
N ALA A 280 -12.17 20.18 7.74
CA ALA A 280 -11.68 21.51 8.12
C ALA A 280 -11.62 21.70 9.65
N VAL A 281 -12.64 21.23 10.37
CA VAL A 281 -12.68 21.32 11.84
C VAL A 281 -11.63 20.44 12.50
N ILE A 282 -11.46 19.20 12.02
CA ILE A 282 -10.40 18.29 12.49
C ILE A 282 -9.02 18.90 12.22
N TYR A 283 -8.81 19.44 11.02
CA TYR A 283 -7.58 20.15 10.68
C TYR A 283 -7.31 21.32 11.62
N LEU A 284 -8.31 22.18 11.87
CA LEU A 284 -8.18 23.32 12.78
C LEU A 284 -7.80 22.86 14.19
N SER A 285 -8.56 21.90 14.73
CA SER A 285 -8.35 21.33 16.06
C SER A 285 -6.93 20.81 16.26
N LEU A 286 -6.42 20.01 15.32
CA LEU A 286 -5.07 19.44 15.38
C LEU A 286 -3.98 20.48 15.13
N THR A 287 -4.24 21.49 14.28
CA THR A 287 -3.26 22.54 13.96
C THR A 287 -2.98 23.45 15.15
N ILE A 288 -4.03 23.85 15.89
CA ILE A 288 -3.88 24.74 17.05
C ILE A 288 -3.82 23.98 18.38
N ASN A 289 -3.79 22.65 18.34
CA ASN A 289 -3.75 21.75 19.49
C ASN A 289 -4.86 22.03 20.52
N LYS A 290 -6.11 22.12 20.05
CA LYS A 290 -7.29 22.42 20.86
C LYS A 290 -8.42 21.47 20.48
N SER A 291 -8.98 20.74 21.45
CA SER A 291 -10.10 19.81 21.23
C SER A 291 -11.28 20.47 20.53
N ILE A 292 -12.01 19.71 19.71
CA ILE A 292 -13.10 20.23 18.84
C ILE A 292 -14.08 21.11 19.60
N LEU A 293 -14.59 20.63 20.75
CA LEU A 293 -15.61 21.35 21.53
C LEU A 293 -15.10 22.64 22.21
N LYS A 294 -13.78 22.89 22.21
CA LYS A 294 -13.19 24.12 22.75
C LYS A 294 -12.92 25.18 21.68
N LEU A 295 -13.06 24.84 20.39
CA LEU A 295 -12.85 25.80 19.31
C LEU A 295 -13.88 26.94 19.38
N THR A 296 -13.43 28.16 19.10
CA THR A 296 -14.21 29.40 19.14
C THR A 296 -14.27 30.05 17.76
N ASP A 297 -15.20 30.96 17.53
CA ASP A 297 -15.29 31.70 16.25
C ASP A 297 -13.96 32.38 15.89
N ASN A 298 -13.25 32.93 16.88
CA ASN A 298 -11.92 33.52 16.68
C ASN A 298 -10.88 32.52 16.16
N ASP A 299 -10.93 31.26 16.62
CA ASP A 299 -10.00 30.22 16.14
C ASP A 299 -10.23 29.94 14.64
N TYR A 300 -11.48 29.92 14.20
CA TYR A 300 -11.85 29.74 12.78
C TYR A 300 -11.38 30.95 11.94
N ILE A 301 -11.65 32.17 12.40
CA ILE A 301 -11.28 33.42 11.71
C ILE A 301 -9.76 33.55 11.57
N GLN A 302 -8.99 33.23 12.61
CA GLN A 302 -7.52 33.31 12.57
C GLN A 302 -6.88 32.28 11.64
N ASN A 303 -7.63 31.26 11.22
CA ASN A 303 -7.15 30.14 10.40
C ASN A 303 -7.86 30.03 9.04
N HIS A 304 -8.42 31.14 8.55
CA HIS A 304 -9.03 31.23 7.21
C HIS A 304 -10.28 30.35 7.01
N LEU A 305 -11.11 30.21 8.06
CA LEU A 305 -12.34 29.41 8.06
C LEU A 305 -13.61 30.24 8.34
N GLU A 306 -13.54 31.55 8.22
CA GLU A 306 -14.66 32.49 8.29
C GLU A 306 -15.78 32.16 7.30
N GLN A 307 -15.45 31.73 6.07
CA GLN A 307 -16.47 31.30 5.10
C GLN A 307 -17.25 30.06 5.57
N LEU A 308 -16.63 29.21 6.39
CA LEU A 308 -17.32 28.07 6.99
C LEU A 308 -18.30 28.54 8.07
N LEU A 309 -17.93 29.54 8.88
CA LEU A 309 -18.86 30.17 9.83
C LEU A 309 -20.04 30.83 9.11
N ASP A 310 -19.77 31.57 8.03
CA ASP A 310 -20.82 32.21 7.22
C ASP A 310 -21.81 31.19 6.62
N ALA A 311 -21.31 30.00 6.25
CA ALA A 311 -22.10 28.97 5.60
C ALA A 311 -22.85 28.04 6.57
N GLN A 312 -22.23 27.67 7.70
CA GLN A 312 -22.73 26.65 8.62
C GLN A 312 -23.16 27.22 9.99
N GLY A 313 -22.91 28.50 10.24
CA GLY A 313 -23.26 29.19 11.49
C GLY A 313 -22.11 29.24 12.51
N PRO A 314 -22.39 29.60 13.78
CA PRO A 314 -21.37 29.77 14.81
C PRO A 314 -20.57 28.50 15.08
N ALA A 315 -19.32 28.64 15.51
CA ALA A 315 -18.40 27.52 15.74
C ALA A 315 -18.99 26.47 16.69
N HIS A 316 -19.74 26.90 17.72
CA HIS A 316 -20.39 25.98 18.67
C HIS A 316 -21.23 24.90 17.98
N ASN A 317 -22.06 25.28 17.00
CA ASN A 317 -22.94 24.36 16.30
C ASN A 317 -22.15 23.40 15.42
N ILE A 318 -21.19 23.93 14.67
CA ILE A 318 -20.32 23.15 13.78
C ILE A 318 -19.51 22.13 14.59
N ASN A 319 -18.88 22.59 15.69
CA ASN A 319 -18.08 21.75 16.59
C ASN A 319 -18.92 20.60 17.15
N LEU A 320 -20.15 20.88 17.60
CA LEU A 320 -21.03 19.87 18.16
C LEU A 320 -21.42 18.82 17.11
N GLN A 321 -21.76 19.23 15.89
CA GLN A 321 -22.09 18.31 14.81
C GLN A 321 -20.90 17.43 14.42
N VAL A 322 -19.71 18.01 14.26
CA VAL A 322 -18.49 17.25 13.92
C VAL A 322 -18.12 16.29 15.05
N PHE A 323 -18.21 16.73 16.30
CA PHE A 323 -17.94 15.89 17.47
C PHE A 323 -18.93 14.72 17.55
N GLN A 324 -20.22 14.95 17.31
CA GLN A 324 -21.24 13.90 17.29
C GLN A 324 -20.97 12.86 16.20
N GLN A 325 -20.65 13.28 14.97
CA GLN A 325 -20.32 12.33 13.90
C GLN A 325 -19.07 11.49 14.20
N LEU A 326 -18.03 12.08 14.79
CA LEU A 326 -16.86 11.32 15.23
C LEU A 326 -17.18 10.40 16.40
N LYS A 327 -18.07 10.82 17.32
CA LYS A 327 -18.53 9.96 18.41
C LYS A 327 -19.28 8.73 17.87
N GLU A 328 -20.12 8.91 16.85
CA GLU A 328 -20.91 7.85 16.23
C GLU A 328 -20.06 6.77 15.54
N THR A 329 -18.83 7.10 15.12
CA THR A 329 -17.92 6.13 14.52
C THR A 329 -17.33 5.19 15.58
N ILE A 330 -17.21 5.63 16.84
CA ILE A 330 -16.62 4.86 17.94
C ILE A 330 -17.60 3.79 18.42
N THR A 331 -17.21 2.52 18.30
CA THR A 331 -18.06 1.41 18.74
C THR A 331 -17.26 0.25 19.34
N GLY A 332 -17.80 -0.32 20.41
CA GLY A 332 -17.31 -1.58 20.97
C GLY A 332 -17.80 -2.83 20.23
N TRP A 333 -18.76 -2.67 19.31
CA TRP A 333 -19.53 -3.76 18.68
C TRP A 333 -19.33 -3.77 17.16
N PRO A 334 -18.17 -4.23 16.65
CA PRO A 334 -17.84 -4.22 15.22
C PRO A 334 -18.82 -5.04 14.35
N GLY A 335 -19.47 -6.06 14.91
CA GLY A 335 -20.50 -6.85 14.23
C GLY A 335 -21.93 -6.40 14.52
N GLY A 336 -22.12 -5.31 15.27
CA GLY A 336 -23.43 -4.83 15.74
C GLY A 336 -23.82 -5.39 17.11
N LYS A 337 -24.68 -4.67 17.82
CA LYS A 337 -25.20 -5.08 19.14
C LYS A 337 -26.17 -6.26 18.98
N PRO A 338 -26.28 -7.16 19.98
CA PRO A 338 -27.30 -8.20 19.96
C PRO A 338 -28.71 -7.61 19.88
N THR A 339 -29.58 -8.24 19.10
CA THR A 339 -30.99 -7.85 19.01
C THR A 339 -31.76 -8.26 20.27
N ALA A 340 -32.86 -7.57 20.57
CA ALA A 340 -33.75 -7.93 21.67
C ALA A 340 -34.22 -9.39 21.55
N ASP A 341 -34.55 -9.84 20.33
CA ASP A 341 -34.95 -11.21 20.04
C ASP A 341 -33.83 -12.22 20.36
N TYR A 342 -32.57 -11.87 20.10
CA TYR A 342 -31.44 -12.74 20.45
C TYR A 342 -31.24 -12.81 21.96
N LEU A 343 -31.35 -11.68 22.66
CA LEU A 343 -31.27 -11.62 24.12
C LEU A 343 -32.43 -12.37 24.81
N GLY A 344 -33.59 -12.50 24.14
CA GLY A 344 -34.72 -13.30 24.63
C GLY A 344 -34.52 -14.82 24.56
N LEU A 345 -33.50 -15.32 23.86
CA LEU A 345 -33.23 -16.76 23.74
C LEU A 345 -32.60 -17.37 24.99
N THR A 346 -32.88 -18.67 25.23
CA THR A 346 -32.18 -19.47 26.25
C THR A 346 -30.71 -19.68 25.87
N PRO A 347 -29.80 -19.97 26.83
CA PRO A 347 -28.39 -20.26 26.55
C PRO A 347 -28.20 -21.34 25.47
N ASP A 348 -28.91 -22.47 25.58
CA ASP A 348 -28.83 -23.56 24.59
C ASP A 348 -29.32 -23.13 23.20
N ALA A 349 -30.36 -22.29 23.13
CA ALA A 349 -30.87 -21.76 21.86
C ALA A 349 -29.90 -20.75 21.22
N ARG A 350 -29.15 -19.99 22.03
CA ARG A 350 -28.08 -19.12 21.55
C ARG A 350 -26.91 -19.93 20.98
N VAL A 351 -26.45 -20.96 21.70
CA VAL A 351 -25.41 -21.88 21.22
C VAL A 351 -25.84 -22.58 19.92
N SER A 352 -27.09 -23.01 19.84
CA SER A 352 -27.65 -23.64 18.64
C SER A 352 -27.73 -22.67 17.45
N ARG A 353 -28.03 -21.38 17.68
CA ARG A 353 -28.03 -20.34 16.63
C ARG A 353 -26.65 -20.02 16.08
N LEU A 354 -25.60 -20.28 16.85
CA LEU A 354 -24.22 -20.00 16.45
C LEU A 354 -23.64 -21.09 15.54
N ASN A 355 -24.35 -22.20 15.30
CA ASN A 355 -23.87 -23.34 14.49
C ASN A 355 -22.50 -23.87 14.96
N LEU A 356 -22.19 -23.69 16.26
CA LEU A 356 -20.99 -24.20 16.90
C LEU A 356 -21.23 -25.68 17.22
N ASP A 357 -20.30 -26.55 16.80
CA ASP A 357 -20.38 -27.98 17.09
C ASP A 357 -20.41 -28.21 18.61
N LYS A 358 -21.22 -29.15 19.10
CA LYS A 358 -21.18 -29.55 20.51
C LYS A 358 -19.77 -30.06 20.85
N PRO A 359 -19.19 -29.69 22.01
CA PRO A 359 -17.78 -29.95 22.28
C PRO A 359 -17.46 -31.46 22.36
N HIS A 360 -16.31 -31.83 21.82
CA HIS A 360 -15.61 -33.07 22.12
C HIS A 360 -14.25 -32.73 22.74
N GLY A 361 -14.13 -32.91 24.06
CA GLY A 361 -12.83 -32.95 24.76
C GLY A 361 -12.57 -31.89 25.82
N THR A 362 -11.93 -32.32 26.90
CA THR A 362 -11.56 -31.61 28.13
C THR A 362 -10.27 -30.79 27.97
N THR A 363 -10.29 -29.71 27.20
CA THR A 363 -9.21 -28.70 27.23
C THR A 363 -9.64 -27.48 28.04
N THR A 364 -8.82 -27.05 28.99
CA THR A 364 -9.15 -26.12 30.10
C THR A 364 -9.38 -24.65 29.71
N ARG A 365 -9.69 -24.33 28.46
CA ARG A 365 -10.22 -23.02 28.02
C ARG A 365 -11.11 -23.24 26.80
N ASN A 366 -12.44 -23.23 26.99
CA ASN A 366 -13.38 -23.42 25.89
C ASN A 366 -13.63 -22.11 25.14
N PRO A 367 -13.81 -22.13 23.80
CA PRO A 367 -14.39 -21.01 23.06
C PRO A 367 -15.81 -20.64 23.53
N THR A 368 -16.55 -21.60 24.08
CA THR A 368 -17.88 -21.36 24.66
C THR A 368 -17.84 -20.62 25.99
N ASP A 369 -16.70 -20.57 26.68
CA ASP A 369 -16.56 -19.81 27.94
C ASP A 369 -16.50 -18.28 27.68
N TYR A 370 -16.34 -17.85 26.42
CA TYR A 370 -16.44 -16.45 26.01
C TYR A 370 -17.89 -15.97 25.85
N ILE A 371 -18.86 -16.88 25.88
CA ILE A 371 -20.27 -16.51 25.73
C ILE A 371 -20.79 -15.99 27.07
N VAL A 372 -20.83 -14.66 27.15
CA VAL A 372 -21.63 -13.83 28.07
C VAL A 372 -20.99 -13.59 29.45
N HIS A 373 -20.24 -12.48 29.57
CA HIS A 373 -20.32 -11.66 30.79
C HIS A 373 -20.35 -10.17 30.41
N ASN A 374 -21.43 -9.50 30.83
CA ASN A 374 -21.75 -8.06 30.74
C ASN A 374 -22.39 -7.51 29.45
N PHE A 375 -23.64 -7.90 29.19
CA PHE A 375 -24.59 -7.10 28.40
C PHE A 375 -25.38 -6.06 29.23
N GLN A 376 -25.02 -5.84 30.51
CA GLN A 376 -25.84 -5.06 31.45
C GLN A 376 -25.85 -3.53 31.22
N HIS A 377 -25.05 -3.01 30.30
CA HIS A 377 -24.98 -1.59 29.97
C HIS A 377 -24.90 -1.33 28.46
N ILE A 378 -25.90 -1.80 27.71
CA ILE A 378 -26.03 -1.48 26.27
C ILE A 378 -26.81 -0.16 26.15
N SER A 379 -26.13 0.94 25.82
CA SER A 379 -26.81 2.18 25.38
C SER A 379 -27.58 1.90 24.06
N ALA A 380 -28.69 2.59 23.81
CA ALA A 380 -29.53 2.36 22.63
C ALA A 380 -28.87 2.81 21.29
N GLU A 381 -27.92 3.75 21.34
CA GLU A 381 -27.27 4.27 20.14
C GLU A 381 -26.09 3.37 19.74
N GLY A 382 -26.20 2.75 18.56
CA GLY A 382 -25.11 2.02 17.90
C GLY A 382 -24.54 2.86 16.75
N ASN A 383 -23.37 2.48 16.21
CA ASN A 383 -22.82 3.12 15.02
C ASN A 383 -23.85 2.99 13.87
N PRO A 384 -24.31 4.11 13.26
CA PRO A 384 -25.39 4.11 12.28
C PRO A 384 -25.01 3.37 10.98
N HIS A 385 -23.71 3.22 10.73
CA HIS A 385 -23.18 2.49 9.58
C HIS A 385 -23.14 0.98 9.81
N ILE A 386 -23.36 0.47 11.02
CA ILE A 386 -23.38 -0.97 11.28
C ILE A 386 -24.81 -1.48 11.22
N ASN A 387 -25.05 -2.41 10.29
CA ASN A 387 -26.30 -3.15 10.26
C ASN A 387 -26.41 -4.02 11.54
N SER A 388 -27.17 -3.56 12.53
CA SER A 388 -27.33 -4.25 13.82
C SER A 388 -28.58 -5.12 13.90
N HIS A 389 -29.39 -5.21 12.83
CA HIS A 389 -30.61 -6.05 12.83
C HIS A 389 -30.30 -7.53 12.59
N ILE A 390 -29.06 -7.87 12.22
CA ILE A 390 -28.59 -9.25 12.03
C ILE A 390 -27.58 -9.58 13.13
N TYR A 391 -27.93 -10.52 14.02
CA TYR A 391 -27.04 -11.03 15.05
C TYR A 391 -27.38 -12.50 15.39
N PRO A 392 -26.39 -13.41 15.49
CA PRO A 392 -24.97 -13.22 15.16
C PRO A 392 -24.75 -13.01 13.65
N LYS A 393 -23.56 -12.51 13.27
CA LYS A 393 -23.20 -12.29 11.86
C LYS A 393 -22.27 -13.37 11.35
N LYS A 394 -22.36 -13.67 10.05
CA LYS A 394 -21.30 -14.30 9.28
C LYS A 394 -20.34 -13.23 8.79
N VAL A 395 -19.09 -13.33 9.23
CA VAL A 395 -18.04 -12.34 8.96
C VAL A 395 -16.90 -13.02 8.21
N LEU A 396 -16.55 -12.50 7.05
CA LEU A 396 -15.42 -12.99 6.26
C LEU A 396 -14.32 -11.93 6.22
N ILE A 397 -13.12 -12.29 6.66
CA ILE A 397 -11.95 -11.41 6.65
C ILE A 397 -11.02 -11.87 5.54
N PHE A 398 -10.79 -11.02 4.54
CA PHE A 398 -9.77 -11.28 3.53
C PHE A 398 -8.43 -10.72 3.99
N SER A 399 -7.42 -11.59 4.02
CA SER A 399 -6.05 -11.26 4.39
C SER A 399 -5.14 -11.40 3.15
N PRO A 400 -4.63 -10.29 2.56
CA PRO A 400 -3.77 -10.36 1.38
C PRO A 400 -2.53 -11.22 1.62
N HIS A 401 -1.76 -10.90 2.65
CA HIS A 401 -0.69 -11.74 3.19
C HIS A 401 -1.20 -12.55 4.40
N PRO A 402 -0.55 -13.66 4.76
CA PRO A 402 -0.98 -14.53 5.86
C PRO A 402 -1.11 -13.90 7.25
N ASP A 403 -0.60 -12.68 7.47
CA ASP A 403 -0.52 -11.98 8.76
C ASP A 403 -1.28 -10.63 8.79
N ASP A 404 -1.82 -10.18 7.67
CA ASP A 404 -2.48 -8.88 7.57
C ASP A 404 -3.77 -8.80 8.42
N ASP A 405 -4.49 -9.90 8.58
CA ASP A 405 -5.66 -10.02 9.45
C ASP A 405 -5.36 -9.59 10.89
N VAL A 406 -4.28 -10.14 11.47
CA VAL A 406 -3.88 -9.86 12.85
C VAL A 406 -3.07 -8.58 13.00
N ILE A 407 -2.23 -8.23 12.02
CA ILE A 407 -1.47 -6.97 12.02
C ILE A 407 -2.42 -5.78 11.90
N SER A 408 -3.41 -5.86 11.03
CA SER A 408 -4.23 -4.71 10.66
C SER A 408 -5.48 -4.59 11.50
N MET A 409 -6.15 -5.69 11.79
CA MET A 409 -7.46 -5.69 12.46
C MET A 409 -7.58 -6.76 13.56
N GLY A 410 -6.46 -7.22 14.12
CA GLY A 410 -6.43 -8.32 15.09
C GLY A 410 -7.26 -8.04 16.35
N GLY A 411 -7.35 -6.79 16.81
CA GLY A 411 -8.21 -6.45 17.95
C GLY A 411 -9.69 -6.61 17.62
N THR A 412 -10.09 -6.12 16.45
CA THR A 412 -11.46 -6.26 15.92
C THR A 412 -11.81 -7.72 15.62
N LEU A 413 -10.87 -8.50 15.08
CA LEU A 413 -11.03 -9.93 14.84
C LEU A 413 -11.33 -10.70 16.13
N ILE A 414 -10.50 -10.50 17.17
CA ILE A 414 -10.71 -11.10 18.50
C ILE A 414 -12.09 -10.68 19.04
N ARG A 415 -12.40 -9.38 18.99
CA ARG A 415 -13.69 -8.84 19.46
C ARG A 415 -14.89 -9.49 18.77
N LEU A 416 -14.83 -9.71 17.46
CA LEU A 416 -15.91 -10.35 16.70
C LEU A 416 -16.13 -11.79 17.16
N VAL A 417 -15.06 -12.54 17.41
CA VAL A 417 -15.15 -13.91 17.92
C VAL A 417 -15.69 -13.93 19.36
N GLU A 418 -15.17 -13.08 20.25
CA GLU A 418 -15.63 -12.97 21.63
C GLU A 418 -17.10 -12.54 21.72
N GLN A 419 -17.57 -11.74 20.76
CA GLN A 419 -18.98 -11.34 20.63
C GLN A 419 -19.85 -12.41 19.96
N GLY A 420 -19.33 -13.61 19.68
CA GLY A 420 -20.10 -14.71 19.14
C GLY A 420 -20.53 -14.52 17.69
N HIS A 421 -19.77 -13.80 16.86
CA HIS A 421 -20.00 -13.84 15.42
C HIS A 421 -19.38 -15.10 14.80
N HIS A 422 -19.96 -15.61 13.71
CA HIS A 422 -19.33 -16.67 12.91
C HIS A 422 -18.27 -16.04 12.01
N VAL A 423 -17.01 -16.13 12.44
CA VAL A 423 -15.88 -15.47 11.76
C VAL A 423 -15.09 -16.50 10.95
N ALA A 424 -14.84 -16.17 9.69
CA ALA A 424 -13.94 -16.89 8.79
C ALA A 424 -12.83 -15.97 8.30
N VAL A 425 -11.64 -16.53 8.06
CA VAL A 425 -10.49 -15.82 7.50
C VAL A 425 -10.07 -16.47 6.20
N ALA A 426 -9.91 -15.67 5.15
CA ALA A 426 -9.49 -16.10 3.83
C ALA A 426 -8.16 -15.46 3.45
N TYR A 427 -7.10 -16.26 3.50
CA TYR A 427 -5.75 -15.87 3.11
C TYR A 427 -5.61 -15.93 1.59
N GLN A 428 -5.35 -14.79 0.96
CA GLN A 428 -5.38 -14.65 -0.49
C GLN A 428 -4.09 -15.14 -1.16
N THR A 429 -2.94 -15.01 -0.49
CA THR A 429 -1.63 -15.44 -1.01
C THR A 429 -0.93 -16.37 -0.03
N SER A 430 -0.01 -17.20 -0.54
CA SER A 430 0.75 -18.14 0.27
C SER A 430 1.83 -17.48 1.15
N GLY A 431 2.23 -16.24 0.84
CA GLY A 431 3.32 -15.55 1.54
C GLY A 431 4.69 -16.22 1.39
N ASN A 432 4.83 -17.16 0.44
CA ASN A 432 6.02 -18.03 0.32
C ASN A 432 7.33 -17.29 0.00
N TYR A 433 7.29 -16.05 -0.46
CA TYR A 433 8.48 -15.23 -0.71
C TYR A 433 9.05 -14.58 0.57
N ALA A 434 8.24 -14.46 1.63
CA ALA A 434 8.62 -13.78 2.85
C ALA A 434 8.98 -14.77 3.98
N VAL A 435 9.84 -15.75 3.71
CA VAL A 435 10.35 -16.68 4.74
C VAL A 435 11.84 -16.85 4.56
N TRP A 436 12.58 -16.80 5.66
CA TRP A 436 14.04 -16.98 5.67
C TRP A 436 14.41 -18.43 5.34
N ASP A 437 15.56 -18.61 4.67
CA ASP A 437 16.03 -19.93 4.27
C ASP A 437 16.37 -20.82 5.49
N ASP A 438 16.77 -20.21 6.61
CA ASP A 438 17.04 -20.94 7.86
C ASP A 438 15.78 -21.57 8.45
N ASP A 439 14.61 -20.93 8.31
CA ASP A 439 13.35 -21.55 8.71
C ASP A 439 13.05 -22.79 7.86
N VAL A 440 13.35 -22.75 6.56
CA VAL A 440 13.18 -23.91 5.67
C VAL A 440 14.06 -25.07 6.13
N LYS A 441 15.32 -24.82 6.48
CA LYS A 441 16.23 -25.84 7.05
C LYS A 441 15.65 -26.42 8.35
N ARG A 442 15.22 -25.54 9.27
CA ARG A 442 14.66 -25.91 10.58
C ARG A 442 13.42 -26.80 10.45
N PHE A 443 12.45 -26.41 9.63
CA PHE A 443 11.21 -27.16 9.45
C PHE A 443 11.39 -28.46 8.65
N SER A 444 12.31 -28.47 7.67
CA SER A 444 12.66 -29.71 6.96
C SER A 444 13.28 -30.73 7.90
N ASN A 445 14.22 -30.30 8.77
CA ASN A 445 14.80 -31.15 9.79
C ASN A 445 13.74 -31.67 10.78
N PHE A 446 12.85 -30.80 11.26
CA PHE A 446 11.75 -31.20 12.14
C PHE A 446 10.89 -32.29 11.49
N ALA A 447 10.50 -32.14 10.23
CA ALA A 447 9.68 -33.12 9.52
C ALA A 447 10.37 -34.49 9.40
N THR A 448 11.67 -34.52 9.06
CA THR A 448 12.45 -35.77 9.03
C THR A 448 12.52 -36.42 10.40
N ARG A 449 12.83 -35.65 11.45
CA ARG A 449 12.93 -36.18 12.82
C ARG A 449 11.60 -36.68 13.35
N PHE A 450 10.51 -35.96 13.06
CA PHE A 450 9.15 -36.38 13.39
C PHE A 450 8.83 -37.74 12.73
N SER A 451 9.08 -37.86 11.43
CA SER A 451 8.86 -39.11 10.69
C SER A 451 9.65 -40.29 11.28
N GLN A 452 10.93 -40.07 11.61
CA GLN A 452 11.78 -41.08 12.26
C GLN A 452 11.24 -41.49 13.63
N LEU A 453 10.79 -40.53 14.45
CA LEU A 453 10.28 -40.78 15.79
C LEU A 453 9.00 -41.62 15.80
N PHE A 454 8.10 -41.38 14.84
CA PHE A 454 6.82 -42.08 14.74
C PHE A 454 6.85 -43.31 13.81
N GLY A 455 8.03 -43.77 13.39
CA GLY A 455 8.19 -44.98 12.58
C GLY A 455 7.59 -44.88 11.17
N MET A 456 7.45 -43.67 10.64
CA MET A 456 6.98 -43.44 9.26
C MET A 456 8.13 -43.67 8.27
N GLU A 457 7.82 -43.97 7.00
CA GLU A 457 8.83 -44.16 5.96
C GLU A 457 9.60 -42.85 5.69
N ALA A 458 10.76 -42.71 6.32
CA ALA A 458 11.55 -41.47 6.31
C ALA A 458 12.38 -41.26 5.04
N GLY A 459 12.38 -42.20 4.08
CA GLY A 459 13.25 -42.15 2.90
C GLY A 459 12.99 -40.92 2.02
N VAL A 460 11.71 -40.56 1.82
CA VAL A 460 11.33 -39.37 1.05
C VAL A 460 11.71 -38.09 1.80
N LEU A 461 11.35 -37.96 3.07
CA LEU A 461 11.65 -36.75 3.87
C LEU A 461 13.15 -36.52 4.05
N SER A 462 13.94 -37.58 4.25
CA SER A 462 15.41 -37.50 4.31
C SER A 462 16.00 -37.01 2.99
N LYS A 463 15.40 -37.39 1.86
CA LYS A 463 15.79 -36.87 0.54
C LYS A 463 15.46 -35.38 0.42
N ILE A 464 14.25 -34.97 0.80
CA ILE A 464 13.83 -33.55 0.78
C ILE A 464 14.78 -32.70 1.63
N GLU A 465 15.06 -33.10 2.87
CA GLU A 465 15.99 -32.37 3.75
C GLU A 465 17.39 -32.23 3.12
N ARG A 466 17.92 -33.30 2.52
CA ARG A 466 19.22 -33.27 1.83
C ARG A 466 19.19 -32.36 0.60
N ASP A 467 18.13 -32.43 -0.20
CA ASP A 467 18.00 -31.67 -1.44
C ASP A 467 17.82 -30.16 -1.12
N VAL A 468 17.06 -29.83 -0.08
CA VAL A 468 16.97 -28.47 0.50
C VAL A 468 18.34 -27.99 0.96
N GLY A 469 19.07 -28.77 1.76
CA GLY A 469 20.41 -28.40 2.24
C GLY A 469 21.37 -28.15 1.07
N THR A 470 21.41 -29.07 0.10
CA THR A 470 22.27 -28.97 -1.08
C THR A 470 21.95 -27.74 -1.93
N PHE A 471 20.67 -27.40 -2.10
CA PHE A 471 20.26 -26.22 -2.85
C PHE A 471 20.67 -24.94 -2.10
N LEU A 472 20.33 -24.84 -0.82
CA LEU A 472 20.59 -23.64 -0.02
C LEU A 472 22.09 -23.37 0.15
N ASP A 473 22.92 -24.40 0.25
CA ASP A 473 24.38 -24.25 0.36
C ASP A 473 25.02 -23.77 -0.96
N LYS A 474 24.37 -24.03 -2.10
CA LYS A 474 24.78 -23.55 -3.43
C LYS A 474 24.07 -22.25 -3.85
N LYS A 475 23.05 -21.84 -3.10
CA LYS A 475 22.21 -20.69 -3.43
C LYS A 475 23.03 -19.41 -3.25
N GLY A 476 23.38 -18.79 -4.37
CA GLY A 476 24.00 -17.46 -4.36
C GLY A 476 23.00 -16.39 -3.94
N SER A 477 23.52 -15.28 -3.41
CA SER A 477 22.74 -14.06 -3.17
C SER A 477 21.99 -13.68 -4.45
N GLY A 478 20.67 -13.58 -4.41
CA GLY A 478 19.89 -13.20 -5.59
C GLY A 478 19.36 -14.36 -6.43
N MET A 479 19.57 -15.62 -6.02
CA MET A 479 19.04 -16.78 -6.75
C MET A 479 17.59 -17.07 -6.29
N PRO A 480 16.62 -17.22 -7.22
CA PRO A 480 15.25 -17.51 -6.86
C PRO A 480 15.11 -18.91 -6.24
N ASP A 481 14.17 -19.07 -5.32
CA ASP A 481 13.86 -20.37 -4.71
C ASP A 481 13.33 -21.35 -5.75
N ASN A 482 13.68 -22.63 -5.60
CA ASN A 482 13.06 -23.69 -6.39
C ASN A 482 11.62 -23.98 -5.91
N ALA A 483 10.87 -24.79 -6.67
CA ALA A 483 9.47 -25.08 -6.36
C ALA A 483 9.27 -25.77 -5.00
N GLU A 484 10.23 -26.58 -4.56
CA GLU A 484 10.16 -27.35 -3.32
C GLU A 484 10.33 -26.45 -2.09
N ILE A 485 11.32 -25.55 -2.11
CA ILE A 485 11.53 -24.53 -1.08
C ILE A 485 10.31 -23.62 -0.96
N ARG A 486 9.76 -23.15 -2.09
CA ARG A 486 8.56 -22.30 -2.06
C ARG A 486 7.35 -23.01 -1.43
N LYS A 487 7.19 -24.32 -1.67
CA LYS A 487 6.15 -25.12 -1.00
C LYS A 487 6.36 -25.18 0.50
N ILE A 488 7.59 -25.40 0.96
CA ILE A 488 7.92 -25.43 2.39
C ILE A 488 7.67 -24.05 3.02
N LYS A 489 8.13 -22.97 2.39
CA LYS A 489 7.90 -21.59 2.85
C LYS A 489 6.41 -21.27 2.93
N GLY A 490 5.63 -21.63 1.91
CA GLY A 490 4.17 -21.49 1.92
C GLY A 490 3.52 -22.27 3.07
N LEU A 491 3.96 -23.52 3.31
CA LEU A 491 3.46 -24.34 4.41
C LEU A 491 3.78 -23.74 5.79
N ILE A 492 4.98 -23.18 5.97
CA ILE A 492 5.36 -22.48 7.21
C ILE A 492 4.36 -21.34 7.46
N ARG A 493 4.15 -20.46 6.47
CA ARG A 493 3.20 -19.34 6.57
C ARG A 493 1.76 -19.80 6.81
N GLU A 494 1.34 -20.88 6.16
CA GLU A 494 0.03 -21.49 6.37
C GLU A 494 -0.15 -21.93 7.84
N THR A 495 0.82 -22.65 8.40
CA THR A 495 0.74 -23.15 9.77
C THR A 495 0.78 -22.04 10.82
N GLU A 496 1.53 -20.97 10.56
CA GLU A 496 1.54 -19.75 11.38
C GLU A 496 0.19 -19.03 11.37
N ALA A 497 -0.39 -18.85 10.18
CA ALA A 497 -1.70 -18.24 10.00
C ALA A 497 -2.81 -19.04 10.69
N ARG A 498 -2.77 -20.37 10.58
CA ARG A 498 -3.66 -21.26 11.36
C ARG A 498 -3.50 -21.04 12.86
N ALA A 499 -2.26 -20.95 13.35
CA ALA A 499 -1.99 -20.72 14.78
C ALA A 499 -2.49 -19.35 15.26
N ALA A 500 -2.34 -18.31 14.43
CA ALA A 500 -2.84 -16.96 14.70
C ALA A 500 -4.37 -16.91 14.74
N ALA A 501 -5.04 -17.44 13.71
CA ALA A 501 -6.49 -17.50 13.62
C ALA A 501 -7.10 -18.30 14.78
N ARG A 502 -6.54 -19.47 15.13
CA ARG A 502 -6.96 -20.25 16.32
C ARG A 502 -6.78 -19.48 17.61
N TYR A 503 -5.68 -18.75 17.75
CA TYR A 503 -5.44 -17.92 18.93
C TYR A 503 -6.50 -16.81 19.06
N CYS A 504 -6.95 -16.25 17.93
CA CYS A 504 -8.07 -15.30 17.89
C CYS A 504 -9.45 -15.96 18.07
N GLY A 505 -9.53 -17.30 18.14
CA GLY A 505 -10.77 -18.06 18.34
C GLY A 505 -11.48 -18.52 17.05
N VAL A 506 -10.86 -18.35 15.88
CA VAL A 506 -11.43 -18.82 14.60
C VAL A 506 -11.34 -20.36 14.54
N HIS A 507 -12.41 -21.01 14.12
CA HIS A 507 -12.45 -22.47 13.97
C HIS A 507 -11.70 -22.94 12.72
N ASP A 508 -11.07 -24.11 12.79
CA ASP A 508 -10.26 -24.67 11.69
C ASP A 508 -10.99 -24.80 10.36
N LYS A 509 -12.29 -25.09 10.39
CA LYS A 509 -13.14 -25.21 9.20
C LYS A 509 -13.39 -23.87 8.50
N ASP A 510 -13.20 -22.77 9.22
CA ASP A 510 -13.43 -21.40 8.78
C ASP A 510 -12.11 -20.67 8.43
N ILE A 511 -11.01 -21.42 8.34
CA ILE A 511 -9.70 -20.92 7.90
C ILE A 511 -9.45 -21.38 6.46
N HIS A 512 -9.47 -20.43 5.52
CA HIS A 512 -9.38 -20.69 4.10
C HIS A 512 -8.07 -20.17 3.50
N PHE A 513 -7.38 -20.99 2.71
CA PHE A 513 -6.18 -20.62 1.96
C PHE A 513 -6.49 -20.65 0.47
N LEU A 514 -6.57 -19.47 -0.15
CA LEU A 514 -7.02 -19.33 -1.55
C LEU A 514 -5.88 -19.54 -2.55
N ASN A 515 -4.63 -19.27 -2.14
CA ASN A 515 -3.42 -19.40 -2.96
C ASN A 515 -3.64 -18.85 -4.39
N LEU A 516 -4.04 -17.58 -4.48
CA LEU A 516 -4.50 -17.00 -5.74
C LEU A 516 -3.41 -17.11 -6.84
N PRO A 517 -3.75 -17.65 -8.03
CA PRO A 517 -2.81 -17.92 -9.11
C PRO A 517 -1.89 -16.75 -9.51
N PHE A 518 -2.33 -15.50 -9.38
CA PHE A 518 -1.49 -14.34 -9.73
C PHE A 518 -0.20 -14.26 -8.90
N TYR A 519 -0.18 -14.86 -7.70
CA TYR A 519 0.96 -14.85 -6.78
C TYR A 519 1.88 -16.07 -6.97
N GLU A 520 1.34 -17.19 -7.45
CA GLU A 520 2.04 -18.48 -7.58
C GLU A 520 2.86 -18.59 -8.88
N THR A 521 3.67 -17.57 -9.18
CA THR A 521 4.44 -17.51 -10.44
C THR A 521 5.79 -18.21 -10.37
N GLY A 522 6.27 -18.51 -9.16
CA GLY A 522 7.60 -19.05 -8.91
C GLY A 522 8.73 -18.03 -9.00
N THR A 523 8.40 -16.75 -9.14
CA THR A 523 9.33 -15.62 -9.10
C THR A 523 8.67 -14.49 -8.29
N GLU A 524 9.42 -13.54 -7.75
CA GLU A 524 8.79 -12.37 -7.08
C GLU A 524 7.91 -11.54 -8.03
N LYS A 525 8.08 -11.69 -9.35
CA LYS A 525 7.22 -11.07 -10.35
C LYS A 525 5.85 -11.75 -10.36
N LYS A 526 4.85 -11.03 -9.86
CA LYS A 526 3.43 -11.44 -9.88
C LYS A 526 2.85 -11.33 -11.28
N ASN A 527 1.94 -12.24 -11.62
CA ASN A 527 1.18 -12.19 -12.86
C ASN A 527 0.08 -11.12 -12.78
N GLU A 528 -0.46 -10.74 -13.93
CA GLU A 528 -1.70 -9.97 -13.93
C GLU A 528 -2.86 -10.81 -13.41
N LEU A 529 -3.79 -10.14 -12.73
CA LEU A 529 -4.99 -10.77 -12.16
C LEU A 529 -5.84 -11.42 -13.28
N SER A 530 -5.98 -12.75 -13.21
CA SER A 530 -6.71 -13.57 -14.16
C SER A 530 -8.19 -13.74 -13.77
N HIS A 531 -8.97 -14.43 -14.61
CA HIS A 531 -10.35 -14.81 -14.28
C HIS A 531 -10.41 -15.88 -13.19
N LEU A 532 -9.46 -16.82 -13.18
CA LEU A 532 -9.38 -17.88 -12.17
C LEU A 532 -9.26 -17.31 -10.75
N ASP A 533 -8.45 -16.25 -10.59
CA ASP A 533 -8.32 -15.56 -9.29
C ASP A 533 -9.67 -15.01 -8.78
N VAL A 534 -10.50 -14.50 -9.70
CA VAL A 534 -11.80 -13.92 -9.37
C VAL A 534 -12.79 -15.04 -9.04
N ASP A 535 -12.79 -16.12 -9.82
CA ASP A 535 -13.71 -17.25 -9.65
C ASP A 535 -13.52 -17.94 -8.30
N ILE A 536 -12.27 -18.09 -7.82
CA ILE A 536 -11.97 -18.62 -6.48
C ILE A 536 -12.67 -17.78 -5.39
N ILE A 537 -12.60 -16.45 -5.48
CA ILE A 537 -13.24 -15.55 -4.52
C ILE A 537 -14.77 -15.60 -4.66
N VAL A 538 -15.30 -15.65 -5.89
CA VAL A 538 -16.74 -15.76 -6.14
C VAL A 538 -17.30 -17.03 -5.50
N ASN A 539 -16.63 -18.16 -5.67
CA ASN A 539 -17.05 -19.44 -5.11
C ASN A 539 -17.10 -19.38 -3.58
N LEU A 540 -16.03 -18.88 -2.93
CA LEU A 540 -15.99 -18.70 -1.48
C LEU A 540 -17.13 -17.80 -0.98
N LEU A 541 -17.37 -16.66 -1.65
CA LEU A 541 -18.42 -15.71 -1.25
C LEU A 541 -19.83 -16.31 -1.40
N GLN A 542 -20.09 -17.06 -2.48
CA GLN A 542 -21.37 -17.72 -2.71
C GLN A 542 -21.63 -18.88 -1.74
N GLU A 543 -20.57 -19.59 -1.33
CA GLU A 543 -20.65 -20.64 -0.32
C GLU A 543 -20.91 -20.05 1.08
N PHE A 544 -20.09 -19.07 1.49
CA PHE A 544 -20.12 -18.52 2.84
C PHE A 544 -21.31 -17.57 3.08
N LYS A 545 -21.66 -16.76 2.08
CA LYS A 545 -22.72 -15.72 2.11
C LYS A 545 -22.56 -14.76 3.30
N PRO A 546 -21.46 -13.99 3.37
CA PRO A 546 -21.18 -13.12 4.51
C PRO A 546 -22.21 -12.00 4.66
N HIS A 547 -22.53 -11.65 5.91
CA HIS A 547 -23.21 -10.39 6.24
C HIS A 547 -22.22 -9.23 6.32
N GLN A 548 -20.94 -9.53 6.58
CA GLN A 548 -19.88 -8.54 6.72
C GLN A 548 -18.58 -9.08 6.13
N ILE A 549 -17.91 -8.27 5.32
CA ILE A 549 -16.60 -8.55 4.75
C ILE A 549 -15.63 -7.51 5.27
N TYR A 550 -14.43 -7.94 5.64
CA TYR A 550 -13.29 -7.06 5.86
C TYR A 550 -12.25 -7.29 4.76
N ALA A 551 -11.68 -6.22 4.23
CA ALA A 551 -10.66 -6.29 3.19
C ALA A 551 -9.60 -5.19 3.37
N ALA A 552 -8.36 -5.48 2.99
CA ALA A 552 -7.28 -4.49 3.02
C ALA A 552 -7.50 -3.41 1.95
N GLY A 553 -7.87 -2.21 2.37
CA GLY A 553 -7.98 -0.99 1.57
C GLY A 553 -6.65 -0.26 1.34
N ASP A 554 -5.53 -0.87 1.70
CA ASP A 554 -4.22 -0.22 1.70
C ASP A 554 -3.56 -0.21 0.31
N LEU A 555 -3.56 0.96 -0.33
CA LEU A 555 -2.90 1.16 -1.62
C LEU A 555 -1.41 1.52 -1.49
N SER A 556 -0.91 1.71 -0.27
CA SER A 556 0.46 2.10 0.07
C SER A 556 1.39 0.91 0.34
N ASP A 557 0.85 -0.32 0.27
CA ASP A 557 1.62 -1.57 0.34
C ASP A 557 2.80 -1.52 -0.66
N PRO A 558 4.06 -1.55 -0.18
CA PRO A 558 5.24 -1.48 -1.04
C PRO A 558 5.32 -2.63 -2.06
N HIS A 559 4.71 -3.78 -1.76
CA HIS A 559 4.72 -4.95 -2.63
C HIS A 559 3.57 -4.97 -3.66
N GLY A 560 2.62 -4.05 -3.52
CA GLY A 560 1.43 -3.94 -4.37
C GLY A 560 0.46 -5.13 -4.31
N THR A 561 0.67 -6.10 -3.40
CA THR A 561 -0.21 -7.26 -3.20
C THR A 561 -1.60 -6.80 -2.79
N HIS A 562 -1.70 -5.87 -1.84
CA HIS A 562 -2.99 -5.41 -1.29
C HIS A 562 -3.88 -4.85 -2.39
N ARG A 563 -3.29 -4.07 -3.32
CA ARG A 563 -3.99 -3.49 -4.48
C ARG A 563 -4.55 -4.57 -5.40
N VAL A 564 -3.79 -5.62 -5.70
CA VAL A 564 -4.22 -6.70 -6.59
C VAL A 564 -5.31 -7.55 -5.92
N CYS A 565 -5.11 -7.89 -4.65
CA CYS A 565 -6.06 -8.61 -3.80
C CYS A 565 -7.40 -7.88 -3.66
N LEU A 566 -7.38 -6.58 -3.36
CA LEU A 566 -8.59 -5.75 -3.27
C LEU A 566 -9.30 -5.65 -4.62
N LYS A 567 -8.55 -5.51 -5.72
CA LYS A 567 -9.10 -5.52 -7.09
C LYS A 567 -9.79 -6.86 -7.40
N ALA A 568 -9.25 -7.98 -6.93
CA ALA A 568 -9.87 -9.29 -7.08
C ALA A 568 -11.21 -9.36 -6.34
N ILE A 569 -11.26 -8.90 -5.08
CA ILE A 569 -12.48 -8.82 -4.27
C ILE A 569 -13.54 -7.96 -4.96
N PHE A 570 -13.19 -6.75 -5.41
CA PHE A 570 -14.14 -5.86 -6.10
C PHE A 570 -14.65 -6.45 -7.42
N LYS A 571 -13.80 -7.17 -8.18
CA LYS A 571 -14.26 -7.88 -9.38
C LYS A 571 -15.23 -9.01 -9.02
N ALA A 572 -14.97 -9.78 -7.96
CA ALA A 572 -15.85 -10.84 -7.50
C ALA A 572 -17.21 -10.32 -7.02
N LEU A 573 -17.21 -9.26 -6.19
CA LEU A 573 -18.45 -8.60 -5.73
C LEU A 573 -19.26 -8.06 -6.91
N LYS A 574 -18.59 -7.47 -7.91
CA LYS A 574 -19.26 -7.00 -9.14
C LYS A 574 -19.89 -8.16 -9.91
N ALA A 575 -19.22 -9.29 -10.03
CA ALA A 575 -19.75 -10.48 -10.71
C ALA A 575 -20.99 -11.04 -9.97
N ILE A 576 -20.93 -11.16 -8.64
CA ILE A 576 -22.06 -11.62 -7.81
C ILE A 576 -23.25 -10.66 -7.91
N LYS A 577 -22.99 -9.34 -7.90
CA LYS A 577 -24.02 -8.33 -8.08
C LYS A 577 -24.71 -8.43 -9.44
N GLN A 578 -23.95 -8.69 -10.51
CA GLN A 578 -24.50 -8.91 -11.85
C GLN A 578 -25.38 -10.17 -11.92
N ALA A 579 -25.06 -11.18 -11.10
CA ALA A 579 -25.88 -12.37 -10.92
C ALA A 579 -27.13 -12.15 -10.03
N LYS A 580 -27.39 -10.92 -9.56
CA LYS A 580 -28.57 -10.52 -8.76
C LYS A 580 -28.78 -11.37 -7.50
N THR A 581 -27.70 -11.71 -6.81
CA THR A 581 -27.78 -12.54 -5.60
C THR A 581 -28.30 -11.73 -4.40
N GLU A 582 -29.37 -12.21 -3.75
CA GLU A 582 -30.08 -11.46 -2.69
C GLU A 582 -29.25 -11.17 -1.43
N TRP A 583 -28.42 -12.12 -0.98
CA TRP A 583 -27.65 -11.96 0.27
C TRP A 583 -26.68 -10.77 0.21
N LEU A 584 -26.23 -10.38 -0.99
CA LEU A 584 -25.32 -9.26 -1.18
C LEU A 584 -25.96 -7.92 -0.78
N ASN A 585 -27.31 -7.81 -0.84
CA ASN A 585 -28.02 -6.58 -0.48
C ASN A 585 -27.85 -6.20 0.98
N THR A 586 -27.61 -7.18 1.85
CA THR A 586 -27.39 -6.99 3.29
C THR A 586 -25.92 -7.05 3.70
N CYS A 587 -25.01 -7.37 2.76
CA CYS A 587 -23.59 -7.52 3.03
C CYS A 587 -22.89 -6.15 3.09
N GLN A 588 -22.17 -5.90 4.18
CA GLN A 588 -21.34 -4.70 4.34
C GLN A 588 -19.87 -5.02 4.09
N VAL A 589 -19.13 -4.14 3.42
CA VAL A 589 -17.70 -4.32 3.17
C VAL A 589 -16.94 -3.21 3.89
N TRP A 590 -16.04 -3.59 4.79
CA TRP A 590 -15.22 -2.67 5.58
C TRP A 590 -13.77 -2.75 5.16
N LEU A 591 -13.17 -1.59 4.91
CA LEU A 591 -11.79 -1.45 4.47
C LEU A 591 -10.88 -1.09 5.64
N TYR A 592 -9.92 -1.96 5.94
CA TYR A 592 -8.85 -1.68 6.91
C TYR A 592 -7.55 -1.31 6.19
N ARG A 593 -6.61 -0.66 6.89
CA ARG A 593 -5.26 -0.38 6.36
C ARG A 593 -4.21 -1.34 6.93
N GLY A 594 -3.10 -1.53 6.21
CA GLY A 594 -1.96 -2.32 6.65
C GLY A 594 -1.10 -1.58 7.69
N ALA A 595 0.06 -2.13 8.04
CA ALA A 595 0.94 -1.56 9.06
C ALA A 595 1.61 -0.22 8.68
N TRP A 596 1.47 0.24 7.43
CA TRP A 596 2.25 1.36 6.89
C TRP A 596 1.58 2.71 7.01
N GLN A 597 0.25 2.72 7.07
CA GLN A 597 -0.55 3.94 7.03
C GLN A 597 -1.90 3.67 7.69
N GLU A 598 -2.57 4.72 8.14
CA GLU A 598 -3.95 4.66 8.63
C GLU A 598 -4.83 5.69 7.91
N TRP A 599 -6.15 5.51 8.00
CA TRP A 599 -7.15 6.48 7.54
C TRP A 599 -7.09 7.81 8.30
N GLU A 600 -7.32 8.92 7.60
CA GLU A 600 -7.47 10.22 8.27
C GLU A 600 -8.82 10.26 9.01
N PRO A 601 -8.95 10.91 10.18
CA PRO A 601 -10.16 10.80 11.01
C PRO A 601 -11.47 11.21 10.32
N HIS A 602 -11.41 12.11 9.34
CA HIS A 602 -12.57 12.54 8.57
C HIS A 602 -13.04 11.50 7.53
N GLU A 603 -12.20 10.51 7.19
CA GLU A 603 -12.53 9.41 6.27
C GLU A 603 -13.11 8.20 7.01
N ILE A 604 -12.91 8.10 8.33
CA ILE A 604 -13.30 6.94 9.14
C ILE A 604 -14.82 6.88 9.33
N ASP A 605 -15.40 5.69 9.11
CA ASP A 605 -16.82 5.38 9.34
C ASP A 605 -17.03 4.49 10.58
N MET A 606 -15.99 3.75 10.99
CA MET A 606 -16.00 2.94 12.21
C MET A 606 -14.61 2.91 12.84
N VAL A 607 -14.53 3.13 14.14
CA VAL A 607 -13.31 2.96 14.93
C VAL A 607 -13.57 2.07 16.15
N ILE A 608 -12.67 1.12 16.36
CA ILE A 608 -12.77 0.12 17.42
C ILE A 608 -11.70 0.44 18.47
N PRO A 609 -12.08 0.97 19.64
CA PRO A 609 -11.14 1.23 20.72
C PRO A 609 -10.69 -0.06 21.39
N MET A 610 -9.46 -0.09 21.87
CA MET A 610 -8.85 -1.23 22.56
C MET A 610 -8.27 -0.80 23.91
N SER A 611 -8.46 -1.65 24.91
CA SER A 611 -7.78 -1.61 26.19
C SER A 611 -6.33 -2.11 26.09
N PRO A 612 -5.49 -1.87 27.12
CA PRO A 612 -4.15 -2.44 27.19
C PRO A 612 -4.09 -3.96 27.01
N ASN A 613 -5.06 -4.68 27.58
CA ASN A 613 -5.10 -6.14 27.46
C ASN A 613 -5.46 -6.59 26.04
N GLU A 614 -6.39 -5.92 25.37
CA GLU A 614 -6.76 -6.25 23.98
C GLU A 614 -5.62 -5.95 23.01
N LEU A 615 -4.91 -4.83 23.18
CA LEU A 615 -3.73 -4.54 22.37
C LEU A 615 -2.62 -5.58 22.60
N LEU A 616 -2.44 -6.05 23.85
CA LEU A 616 -1.51 -7.13 24.18
C LEU A 616 -1.92 -8.47 23.55
N GLN A 617 -3.21 -8.82 23.59
CA GLN A 617 -3.73 -10.02 22.93
C GLN A 617 -3.48 -9.96 21.42
N LYS A 618 -3.75 -8.81 20.78
CA LYS A 618 -3.42 -8.58 19.38
C LYS A 618 -1.93 -8.82 19.09
N ARG A 619 -1.03 -8.29 19.93
CA ARG A 619 0.42 -8.54 19.80
C ARG A 619 0.75 -10.03 19.82
N TYR A 620 0.14 -10.80 20.72
CA TYR A 620 0.36 -12.24 20.81
C TYR A 620 -0.18 -13.03 19.62
N ALA A 621 -1.25 -12.54 18.96
CA ALA A 621 -1.71 -13.08 17.70
C ALA A 621 -0.65 -12.86 16.59
N ILE A 622 -0.09 -11.65 16.50
CA ILE A 622 1.01 -11.34 15.56
C ILE A 622 2.23 -12.23 15.83
N PHE A 623 2.57 -12.51 17.09
CA PHE A 623 3.68 -13.39 17.43
C PHE A 623 3.53 -14.85 16.98
N LYS A 624 2.34 -15.27 16.53
CA LYS A 624 2.16 -16.59 15.91
C LYS A 624 2.83 -16.68 14.52
N HIS A 625 3.09 -15.56 13.87
CA HIS A 625 3.88 -15.46 12.64
C HIS A 625 5.38 -15.38 12.94
N GLN A 626 5.94 -16.48 13.45
CA GLN A 626 7.31 -16.53 13.94
C GLN A 626 8.34 -16.14 12.87
N SER A 627 8.18 -16.62 11.65
CA SER A 627 9.04 -16.30 10.50
C SER A 627 9.02 -14.81 10.11
N GLN A 628 8.06 -14.02 10.63
CA GLN A 628 7.92 -12.58 10.39
C GLN A 628 8.12 -11.72 11.65
N LYS A 629 8.46 -12.35 12.78
CA LYS A 629 8.57 -11.65 14.06
C LYS A 629 9.86 -10.83 14.17
N ASP A 630 10.97 -11.44 13.71
CA ASP A 630 12.29 -10.81 13.63
C ASP A 630 12.32 -9.75 12.50
N PRO A 631 13.44 -9.05 12.23
CA PRO A 631 13.48 -8.03 11.17
C PRO A 631 12.83 -8.59 9.90
N PRO A 632 11.74 -7.94 9.44
CA PRO A 632 10.90 -8.56 8.42
C PRO A 632 11.72 -8.77 7.16
N ALA A 633 11.43 -9.87 6.45
CA ALA A 633 12.12 -10.23 5.21
C ALA A 633 12.16 -9.06 4.22
N PHE A 634 11.13 -8.22 4.26
CA PHE A 634 11.04 -6.96 3.53
C PHE A 634 10.54 -5.82 4.45
N PRO A 635 11.43 -5.09 5.14
CA PRO A 635 11.04 -4.03 6.07
C PRO A 635 10.58 -2.75 5.38
N GLY A 636 10.78 -2.60 4.07
CA GLY A 636 10.52 -1.36 3.35
C GLY A 636 11.30 -0.18 3.95
N SER A 637 10.62 0.96 4.14
CA SER A 637 11.24 2.19 4.67
C SER A 637 11.24 2.33 6.20
N ASP A 638 10.61 1.40 6.91
CA ASP A 638 10.57 1.39 8.36
C ASP A 638 11.35 0.15 8.87
N PRO A 639 12.42 0.28 9.66
CA PRO A 639 13.18 -0.90 10.10
C PRO A 639 12.52 -1.66 11.26
N ARG A 640 11.46 -1.13 11.88
CA ARG A 640 10.79 -1.75 13.04
C ARG A 640 10.13 -3.07 12.68
N GLU A 641 9.91 -3.93 13.67
CA GLU A 641 9.15 -5.18 13.49
C GLU A 641 7.67 -4.89 13.26
N PHE A 642 6.94 -5.78 12.57
CA PHE A 642 5.54 -5.53 12.22
C PHE A 642 4.63 -5.28 13.42
N TRP A 643 4.85 -5.98 14.54
CA TRP A 643 4.07 -5.76 15.76
C TRP A 643 4.30 -4.36 16.34
N GLN A 644 5.52 -3.83 16.27
CA GLN A 644 5.83 -2.47 16.74
C GLN A 644 5.11 -1.42 15.89
N ARG A 645 5.06 -1.64 14.57
CA ARG A 645 4.35 -0.76 13.63
C ARG A 645 2.85 -0.80 13.87
N SER A 646 2.29 -2.00 14.00
CA SER A 646 0.87 -2.23 14.29
C SER A 646 0.44 -1.49 15.57
N GLU A 647 1.20 -1.64 16.66
CA GLU A 647 0.90 -0.94 17.90
C GLU A 647 1.07 0.56 17.82
N ALA A 648 2.17 1.03 17.21
CA ALA A 648 2.40 2.45 17.06
C ALA A 648 1.26 3.12 16.27
N ARG A 649 0.81 2.46 15.19
CA ARG A 649 -0.33 2.92 14.39
C ARG A 649 -1.61 2.98 15.24
N ASN A 650 -1.92 1.91 15.99
CA ASN A 650 -3.12 1.90 16.84
C ASN A 650 -3.08 2.98 17.93
N ARG A 651 -1.93 3.19 18.57
CA ARG A 651 -1.72 4.27 19.56
C ARG A 651 -1.81 5.65 18.92
N GLU A 652 -1.29 5.84 17.72
CA GLU A 652 -1.36 7.11 16.99
C GLU A 652 -2.81 7.47 16.66
N THR A 653 -3.62 6.53 16.20
CA THR A 653 -5.06 6.74 16.01
C THR A 653 -5.76 7.14 17.30
N ALA A 654 -5.50 6.43 18.41
CA ALA A 654 -6.09 6.76 19.70
C ALA A 654 -5.69 8.16 20.19
N LYS A 655 -4.40 8.51 20.06
CA LYS A 655 -3.88 9.84 20.40
C LYS A 655 -4.50 10.95 19.56
N ILE A 656 -4.76 10.69 18.27
CA ILE A 656 -5.47 11.67 17.42
C ILE A 656 -6.89 11.90 17.97
N TYR A 657 -7.62 10.85 18.33
CA TYR A 657 -8.96 10.99 18.94
C TYR A 657 -8.92 11.69 20.30
N ASP A 658 -7.94 11.40 21.16
CA ASP A 658 -7.71 12.11 22.43
C ASP A 658 -7.50 13.61 22.20
N ASN A 659 -6.61 13.99 21.26
CA ASN A 659 -6.38 15.39 20.89
C ASN A 659 -7.64 16.10 20.36
N LEU A 660 -8.55 15.36 19.71
CA LEU A 660 -9.84 15.89 19.24
C LEU A 660 -10.87 16.06 20.37
N GLY A 661 -10.59 15.54 21.56
CA GLY A 661 -11.40 15.67 22.78
C GLY A 661 -12.20 14.41 23.15
N PHE A 662 -11.81 13.24 22.65
CA PHE A 662 -12.43 11.96 23.02
C PHE A 662 -11.69 11.28 24.18
N ILE A 663 -12.24 10.17 24.66
CA ILE A 663 -11.62 9.36 25.72
C ILE A 663 -10.27 8.83 25.23
N ASP A 664 -9.27 8.85 26.11
CA ASP A 664 -7.97 8.24 25.89
C ASP A 664 -8.07 6.69 25.96
N TYR A 665 -7.59 6.02 24.91
CA TYR A 665 -7.57 4.57 24.78
C TYR A 665 -6.16 4.11 24.45
N GLU A 666 -5.79 2.88 24.82
CA GLU A 666 -4.46 2.35 24.50
C GLU A 666 -4.24 2.23 22.98
N GLY A 667 -5.28 1.90 22.22
CA GLY A 667 -5.19 1.84 20.77
C GLY A 667 -6.55 1.84 20.10
N MET A 668 -6.56 2.15 18.81
CA MET A 668 -7.76 2.14 17.98
C MET A 668 -7.49 1.50 16.62
N GLU A 669 -8.45 0.75 16.09
CA GLU A 669 -8.46 0.25 14.70
C GLU A 669 -9.54 0.97 13.90
N ALA A 670 -9.19 1.49 12.73
CA ALA A 670 -10.06 2.29 11.90
C ALA A 670 -10.50 1.56 10.63
N PHE A 671 -11.76 1.80 10.24
CA PHE A 671 -12.39 1.19 9.09
C PHE A 671 -13.20 2.21 8.31
N VAL A 672 -13.24 2.01 6.99
CA VAL A 672 -14.04 2.80 6.05
C VAL A 672 -15.02 1.87 5.34
N LEU A 673 -16.26 2.32 5.17
CA LEU A 673 -17.30 1.53 4.53
C LEU A 673 -17.14 1.60 3.00
N TYR A 674 -17.14 0.45 2.35
CA TYR A 674 -17.28 0.35 0.90
C TYR A 674 -18.74 0.01 0.56
N ASP A 675 -19.38 0.91 -0.17
CA ASP A 675 -20.74 0.72 -0.66
C ASP A 675 -20.71 -0.17 -1.92
N VAL A 676 -21.13 -1.42 -1.75
CA VAL A 676 -21.23 -2.41 -2.84
C VAL A 676 -22.27 -2.00 -3.90
N GLN A 677 -23.26 -1.19 -3.53
CA GLN A 677 -24.31 -0.71 -4.43
C GLN A 677 -23.82 0.42 -5.33
N THR A 678 -23.09 1.39 -4.80
CA THR A 678 -22.57 2.50 -5.62
C THR A 678 -21.13 2.28 -6.12
N GLY A 679 -20.41 1.34 -5.53
CA GLY A 679 -18.99 1.10 -5.78
C GLY A 679 -18.08 2.21 -5.23
N LYS A 680 -18.56 2.98 -4.26
CA LYS A 680 -17.85 4.12 -3.66
C LYS A 680 -17.34 3.77 -2.26
N ILE A 681 -16.27 4.44 -1.89
CA ILE A 681 -15.71 4.52 -0.53
C ILE A 681 -16.16 5.86 0.05
#